data_AF-A0A238LJJ2-F1
#
_entry.id   AF-A0A238LJJ2-F1
#
_cell.length_a   1.000
_cell.length_b   1.000
_cell.length_c   1.000
_cell.angle_alpha   90.00
_cell.angle_beta   90.00
_cell.angle_gamma   90.00
#
_symmetry.space_group_name_H-M   'P 1'
#
loop_
_entity.id
_entity.type
_entity.pdbx_description
1 polymer ?
#
loop_
_entity_poly.entity_id
_entity_poly.type
_entity_poly.pdbx_seq_one_letter_code
_entity_poly.pdbx_strand_id
1 'polypeptide(L)'
;MAGVEGYDWYYHSPEALSAQIRTPIEDFHGEDWVWRYKDIKGWSQNQHRNRINGVRQETPTAWEPKSKPIWFTEIGCAAIDKGTNEPNKFLDPKSSESFLPRHSNGLRDDFIQMQYLRAIHRHFADDEANPVSDVYGGAMVDMARAHVWAWDARPYPAFPLNTELWSDGANYARGHWINGRSSSRSLASVVAEICERAGIDNVDTSRLYGVVRGYQVDDTDTARSALQVLMVAYGFDAIERDGILEFRSRDGRADAQITGDNLVYEQEGMPTLELTRAPSAEVVGTARVGFVDADGDYEMRAAEAIFPDDALASVNQSELPLALTTGEGRRIAERWLAEARVARDTARFGLPPSGIPYGAGDVLEIDADGRRDLWRIDRVETTTFQEMEAVRVEPETYRPNESMDDATQTKAFVAPVPVEAVFLDLPLLTGEEQPHAPHVAMTSEPWPGQVALYSAPQDNGYVINKVLPISATVGSTQTNMAAVSPGRWDRGPALRVKLVRGSLRSVSEAEVLSGLNLAAIGDGQSDTWEVFQFANAELVGPNTYDITLRLRGQAGSDGVMPQDWPEGSRFVLLDGVPTQIQLASSARDVTQHYRWGPAQKPIDDSTYRHLETAFRGIGLRPYSVCHLRADSTENGDLTVSWIRRTRTGGDSWNQSDVPLGETTELYDVSVTVDGVVKRQTQVSSTSWLYTDAMQTADGTGEVVVSVAQVSESFGPGPARSLQLASS
;
A
#
# COMPACT_ATOMS: atom_id res chain seq x y z
N MET A 1 -10.66 -39.38 14.95
CA MET A 1 -11.99 -39.18 15.58
C MET A 1 -12.99 -40.24 15.13
N ALA A 2 -12.82 -40.84 13.95
CA ALA A 2 -13.51 -42.06 13.53
C ALA A 2 -12.60 -42.86 12.59
N GLY A 3 -12.55 -44.19 12.75
CA GLY A 3 -11.85 -45.15 11.89
C GLY A 3 -10.31 -45.07 11.87
N VAL A 4 -9.69 -46.18 11.49
CA VAL A 4 -8.27 -46.37 11.15
C VAL A 4 -7.31 -46.20 12.35
N GLU A 5 -6.20 -45.46 12.19
CA GLU A 5 -5.17 -45.32 13.21
C GLU A 5 -5.68 -44.51 14.41
N GLY A 6 -5.47 -45.04 15.61
CA GLY A 6 -5.96 -44.45 16.86
C GLY A 6 -7.45 -44.69 17.12
N TYR A 7 -8.18 -45.38 16.24
CA TYR A 7 -9.58 -45.74 16.44
C TYR A 7 -9.82 -47.25 16.28
N ASP A 8 -9.43 -47.83 15.16
CA ASP A 8 -9.53 -49.28 14.91
C ASP A 8 -8.26 -50.00 15.38
N TRP A 9 -7.09 -49.38 15.21
CA TRP A 9 -5.78 -49.97 15.51
C TRP A 9 -4.75 -48.91 15.91
N TYR A 10 -3.64 -49.32 16.55
CA TYR A 10 -2.49 -48.49 16.90
C TYR A 10 -1.17 -49.22 16.69
N TYR A 11 -0.05 -48.48 16.72
CA TYR A 11 1.29 -49.05 16.76
C TYR A 11 1.77 -49.15 18.21
N HIS A 12 2.03 -50.38 18.69
CA HIS A 12 2.43 -50.62 20.10
C HIS A 12 3.90 -50.31 20.38
N SER A 13 4.73 -50.11 19.34
CA SER A 13 6.14 -49.70 19.46
C SER A 13 6.63 -48.97 18.20
N PRO A 14 7.79 -48.27 18.26
CA PRO A 14 8.43 -47.67 17.09
C PRO A 14 8.82 -48.68 16.01
N GLU A 15 9.19 -49.91 16.40
CA GLU A 15 9.51 -51.00 15.48
C GLU A 15 8.24 -51.49 14.76
N ALA A 16 7.13 -51.61 15.49
CA ALA A 16 5.83 -51.94 14.91
C ALA A 16 5.37 -50.87 13.90
N LEU A 17 5.59 -49.58 14.21
CA LEU A 17 5.34 -48.48 13.27
C LEU A 17 6.19 -48.63 12.00
N SER A 18 7.48 -48.89 12.15
CA SER A 18 8.43 -49.00 11.04
C SER A 18 8.13 -50.20 10.13
N ALA A 19 7.66 -51.31 10.72
CA ALA A 19 7.24 -52.52 10.02
C ALA A 19 5.75 -52.50 9.59
N GLN A 20 5.02 -51.40 9.84
CA GLN A 20 3.59 -51.26 9.61
C GLN A 20 2.71 -52.36 10.27
N ILE A 21 3.12 -52.85 11.45
CA ILE A 21 2.38 -53.84 12.24
C ILE A 21 1.27 -53.16 13.05
N ARG A 22 0.04 -53.24 12.55
CA ARG A 22 -1.15 -52.61 13.13
C ARG A 22 -1.75 -53.50 14.23
N THR A 23 -1.89 -52.98 15.44
CA THR A 23 -2.46 -53.69 16.61
C THR A 23 -3.89 -53.21 16.87
N PRO A 24 -4.91 -54.08 16.91
CA PRO A 24 -6.28 -53.67 17.19
C PRO A 24 -6.45 -52.94 18.53
N ILE A 25 -7.37 -51.98 18.58
CA ILE A 25 -7.79 -51.32 19.83
C ILE A 25 -9.02 -52.06 20.37
N GLU A 26 -8.80 -52.88 21.39
CA GLU A 26 -9.84 -53.72 22.00
C GLU A 26 -9.81 -53.60 23.52
N ASP A 27 -10.99 -53.56 24.12
CA ASP A 27 -11.21 -53.61 25.56
C ASP A 27 -11.90 -54.92 25.96
N PHE A 28 -11.43 -55.55 27.03
CA PHE A 28 -11.99 -56.82 27.52
C PHE A 28 -13.48 -56.75 27.90
N HIS A 29 -14.02 -55.55 28.19
CA HIS A 29 -15.42 -55.33 28.51
C HIS A 29 -16.26 -54.82 27.32
N GLY A 30 -15.70 -54.79 26.10
CA GLY A 30 -16.36 -54.24 24.91
C GLY A 30 -16.51 -52.72 24.93
N GLU A 31 -15.71 -52.03 25.76
CA GLU A 31 -15.68 -50.57 25.89
C GLU A 31 -14.49 -49.97 25.12
N ASP A 32 -14.26 -50.42 23.89
CA ASP A 32 -13.11 -50.00 23.07
C ASP A 32 -12.99 -48.48 22.95
N TRP A 33 -14.14 -47.79 22.91
CA TRP A 33 -14.26 -46.33 22.86
C TRP A 33 -13.47 -45.58 23.96
N VAL A 34 -13.17 -46.24 25.09
CA VAL A 34 -12.35 -45.67 26.17
C VAL A 34 -10.90 -45.45 25.72
N TRP A 35 -10.39 -46.31 24.83
CA TRP A 35 -9.00 -46.31 24.36
C TRP A 35 -8.82 -45.63 23.01
N ARG A 36 -9.92 -45.34 22.30
CA ARG A 36 -9.91 -44.67 21.00
C ARG A 36 -9.64 -43.17 21.12
N TYR A 37 -8.85 -42.63 20.21
CA TYR A 37 -8.50 -41.21 20.17
C TYR A 37 -9.72 -40.36 19.83
N LYS A 38 -10.19 -39.61 20.83
CA LYS A 38 -11.29 -38.63 20.70
C LYS A 38 -12.54 -39.28 20.07
N ASP A 39 -12.91 -40.49 20.53
CA ASP A 39 -14.17 -41.14 20.15
C ASP A 39 -15.36 -40.43 20.81
N ILE A 40 -15.75 -39.30 20.22
CA ILE A 40 -16.79 -38.41 20.74
C ILE A 40 -18.14 -39.11 20.73
N LYS A 41 -18.46 -39.85 19.66
CA LYS A 41 -19.69 -40.63 19.54
C LYS A 41 -19.76 -41.69 20.62
N GLY A 42 -18.74 -42.55 20.74
CA GLY A 42 -18.66 -43.58 21.76
C GLY A 42 -18.73 -43.00 23.18
N TRP A 43 -17.98 -41.94 23.46
CA TRP A 43 -18.01 -41.26 24.76
C TRP A 43 -19.39 -40.70 25.11
N SER A 44 -20.08 -40.08 24.14
CA SER A 44 -21.37 -39.43 24.35
C SER A 44 -22.54 -40.41 24.54
N GLN A 45 -22.48 -41.58 23.88
CA GLN A 45 -23.58 -42.53 23.83
C GLN A 45 -23.54 -43.60 24.93
N ASN A 46 -22.40 -43.75 25.63
CA ASN A 46 -22.21 -44.84 26.61
C ASN A 46 -22.23 -44.35 28.06
N GLN A 47 -22.63 -45.24 28.96
CA GLN A 47 -22.48 -45.03 30.40
C GLN A 47 -21.00 -45.07 30.79
N HIS A 48 -20.58 -44.19 31.69
CA HIS A 48 -19.18 -44.13 32.12
C HIS A 48 -18.98 -44.88 33.43
N ARG A 49 -17.85 -45.57 33.55
CA ARG A 49 -17.46 -46.31 34.74
C ARG A 49 -16.01 -46.01 35.06
N ASN A 50 -15.73 -45.76 36.32
CA ASN A 50 -14.36 -45.52 36.77
C ASN A 50 -13.52 -46.80 36.58
N ARG A 51 -12.24 -46.61 36.24
CA ARG A 51 -11.23 -47.68 36.21
C ARG A 51 -10.11 -47.32 37.17
N ILE A 52 -10.11 -47.94 38.36
CA ILE A 52 -9.11 -47.67 39.40
C ILE A 52 -8.01 -48.71 39.27
N ASN A 53 -6.76 -48.27 39.03
CA ASN A 53 -5.63 -49.16 38.76
C ASN A 53 -5.90 -50.18 37.63
N GLY A 54 -6.64 -49.76 36.60
CA GLY A 54 -7.02 -50.62 35.47
C GLY A 54 -8.25 -51.50 35.69
N VAL A 55 -8.83 -51.53 36.90
CA VAL A 55 -10.01 -52.35 37.22
C VAL A 55 -11.30 -51.54 37.10
N ARG A 56 -12.18 -51.95 36.20
CA ARG A 56 -13.50 -51.34 35.96
C ARG A 56 -14.46 -51.54 37.12
N GLN A 57 -15.09 -50.47 37.56
CA GLN A 57 -16.09 -50.50 38.63
C GLN A 57 -17.48 -50.97 38.14
N GLU A 58 -18.21 -51.72 38.98
CA GLU A 58 -19.55 -52.25 38.67
C GLU A 58 -20.65 -51.20 38.67
N THR A 59 -20.44 -50.06 39.33
CA THR A 59 -21.42 -48.97 39.36
C THR A 59 -21.01 -47.89 38.36
N PRO A 60 -21.90 -47.48 37.43
CA PRO A 60 -21.68 -46.31 36.59
C PRO A 60 -21.50 -45.02 37.40
N THR A 61 -20.85 -44.03 36.81
CA THR A 61 -20.85 -42.67 37.34
C THR A 61 -22.24 -42.03 37.18
N ALA A 62 -22.45 -40.85 37.77
CA ALA A 62 -23.69 -40.08 37.60
C ALA A 62 -23.85 -39.46 36.19
N TRP A 63 -22.94 -39.75 35.26
CA TRP A 63 -23.03 -39.29 33.88
C TRP A 63 -24.17 -40.00 33.15
N GLU A 64 -25.08 -39.22 32.59
CA GLU A 64 -26.14 -39.72 31.72
C GLU A 64 -25.71 -39.58 30.24
N PRO A 65 -25.76 -40.67 29.45
CA PRO A 65 -25.49 -40.63 28.02
C PRO A 65 -26.36 -39.59 27.32
N LYS A 66 -25.78 -38.89 26.35
CA LYS A 66 -26.44 -37.85 25.54
C LYS A 66 -27.03 -36.67 26.32
N SER A 67 -26.69 -36.48 27.60
CA SER A 67 -27.34 -35.50 28.49
C SER A 67 -27.10 -34.02 28.13
N LYS A 68 -26.02 -33.69 27.41
CA LYS A 68 -25.71 -32.32 26.97
C LYS A 68 -24.95 -32.27 25.65
N PRO A 69 -25.10 -31.21 24.85
CA PRO A 69 -24.32 -31.03 23.63
C PRO A 69 -22.84 -30.80 23.94
N ILE A 70 -22.01 -31.12 22.95
CA ILE A 70 -20.56 -30.95 22.92
C ILE A 70 -20.25 -29.80 21.97
N TRP A 71 -19.42 -28.86 22.44
CA TRP A 71 -18.90 -27.78 21.62
C TRP A 71 -17.43 -28.02 21.37
N PHE A 72 -16.96 -27.62 20.20
CA PHE A 72 -15.53 -27.53 19.98
C PHE A 72 -15.08 -26.10 20.25
N THR A 73 -14.42 -25.90 21.39
CA THR A 73 -13.81 -24.62 21.72
C THR A 73 -12.60 -24.32 20.83
N GLU A 74 -11.92 -25.36 20.34
CA GLU A 74 -10.82 -25.26 19.39
C GLU A 74 -10.82 -26.50 18.46
N ILE A 75 -10.88 -26.26 17.15
CA ILE A 75 -10.51 -27.22 16.10
C ILE A 75 -9.51 -26.58 15.15
N GLY A 76 -8.61 -27.38 14.59
CA GLY A 76 -7.70 -26.91 13.55
C GLY A 76 -6.49 -27.81 13.42
N CYS A 77 -5.75 -27.60 12.34
CA CYS A 77 -4.37 -28.06 12.22
C CYS A 77 -3.52 -26.93 11.65
N ALA A 78 -2.21 -27.02 11.83
CA ALA A 78 -1.28 -26.11 11.22
C ALA A 78 -1.31 -26.23 9.68
N ALA A 79 -1.09 -25.12 8.98
CA ALA A 79 -0.93 -25.08 7.52
C ALA A 79 0.48 -25.55 7.11
N ILE A 80 0.77 -26.81 7.40
CA ILE A 80 2.07 -27.45 7.18
C ILE A 80 1.84 -28.85 6.60
N ASP A 81 2.75 -29.34 5.77
CA ASP A 81 2.69 -30.70 5.20
C ASP A 81 2.33 -31.72 6.27
N LYS A 82 1.31 -32.53 5.99
CA LYS A 82 0.79 -33.56 6.91
C LYS A 82 0.41 -33.01 8.30
N GLY A 83 -0.02 -31.75 8.39
CA GLY A 83 -0.50 -31.11 9.62
C GLY A 83 -1.60 -31.91 10.34
N THR A 84 -2.37 -32.70 9.60
CA THR A 84 -3.42 -33.57 10.15
C THR A 84 -2.92 -34.81 10.90
N ASN A 85 -1.66 -35.21 10.71
CA ASN A 85 -1.11 -36.37 11.42
C ASN A 85 -1.00 -36.12 12.93
N GLU A 86 -0.67 -34.88 13.30
CA GLU A 86 -0.64 -34.43 14.69
C GLU A 86 -1.18 -32.98 14.76
N PRO A 87 -2.51 -32.80 14.70
CA PRO A 87 -3.14 -31.47 14.57
C PRO A 87 -2.79 -30.47 15.68
N ASN A 88 -2.32 -30.97 16.83
CA ASN A 88 -1.91 -30.18 17.98
C ASN A 88 -0.48 -29.63 17.87
N LYS A 89 0.33 -30.08 16.90
CA LYS A 89 1.72 -29.61 16.72
C LYS A 89 1.75 -28.29 15.97
N PHE A 90 2.69 -27.42 16.35
CA PHE A 90 2.95 -26.14 15.72
C PHE A 90 4.46 -25.86 15.70
N LEU A 91 4.88 -25.01 14.76
CA LEU A 91 6.25 -24.51 14.70
C LEU A 91 6.32 -23.12 15.33
N ASP A 92 7.09 -23.01 16.41
CA ASP A 92 7.51 -21.75 16.98
C ASP A 92 8.98 -21.86 17.42
N PRO A 93 9.94 -21.20 16.76
CA PRO A 93 11.35 -21.25 17.13
C PRO A 93 11.63 -20.85 18.59
N LYS A 94 10.69 -20.16 19.24
CA LYS A 94 10.80 -19.70 20.64
C LYS A 94 10.23 -20.70 21.65
N SER A 95 9.58 -21.78 21.20
CA SER A 95 8.90 -22.75 22.07
C SER A 95 9.67 -24.07 22.17
N SER A 96 9.78 -24.63 23.38
CA SER A 96 10.30 -25.98 23.60
C SER A 96 9.34 -27.09 23.14
N GLU A 97 8.09 -26.74 22.84
CA GLU A 97 7.04 -27.64 22.31
C GLU A 97 6.95 -27.61 20.78
N SER A 98 7.93 -26.98 20.10
CA SER A 98 7.97 -26.83 18.65
C SER A 98 8.46 -28.11 17.98
N PHE A 99 7.54 -28.83 17.33
CA PHE A 99 7.86 -30.06 16.60
C PHE A 99 7.08 -30.12 15.28
N LEU A 100 7.69 -30.74 14.28
CA LEU A 100 7.00 -31.10 13.05
C LEU A 100 5.99 -32.23 13.31
N PRO A 101 4.82 -32.21 12.65
CA PRO A 101 3.96 -33.37 12.62
C PRO A 101 4.70 -34.60 12.09
N ARG A 102 4.34 -35.80 12.56
CA ARG A 102 4.92 -37.07 12.08
C ARG A 102 5.01 -37.14 10.56
N HIS A 103 6.23 -37.41 10.08
CA HIS A 103 6.60 -37.55 8.66
C HIS A 103 6.39 -36.29 7.79
N SER A 104 6.10 -35.13 8.40
CA SER A 104 6.03 -33.86 7.70
C SER A 104 7.40 -33.47 7.16
N ASN A 105 7.44 -32.90 5.95
CA ASN A 105 8.63 -32.24 5.41
C ASN A 105 8.78 -30.79 5.89
N GLY A 106 7.82 -30.26 6.66
CA GLY A 106 7.86 -28.92 7.23
C GLY A 106 7.51 -27.77 6.30
N LEU A 107 7.11 -28.05 5.06
CA LEU A 107 6.69 -27.04 4.09
C LEU A 107 5.28 -26.53 4.39
N ARG A 108 5.00 -25.28 4.01
CA ARG A 108 3.66 -24.69 4.09
C ARG A 108 2.68 -25.46 3.21
N ASP A 109 1.52 -25.79 3.78
CA ASP A 109 0.43 -26.44 3.07
C ASP A 109 -0.91 -25.88 3.56
N ASP A 110 -1.46 -24.92 2.81
CA ASP A 110 -2.77 -24.33 3.12
C ASP A 110 -3.91 -25.29 2.70
N PHE A 111 -3.66 -26.21 1.76
CA PHE A 111 -4.67 -27.16 1.27
C PHE A 111 -5.00 -28.20 2.33
N ILE A 112 -4.00 -28.77 3.00
CA ILE A 112 -4.24 -29.75 4.06
C ILE A 112 -5.03 -29.17 5.24
N GLN A 113 -4.78 -27.90 5.60
CA GLN A 113 -5.57 -27.19 6.62
C GLN A 113 -7.03 -27.01 6.16
N MET A 114 -7.24 -26.58 4.93
CA MET A 114 -8.59 -26.48 4.35
C MET A 114 -9.30 -27.84 4.36
N GLN A 115 -8.61 -28.92 3.98
CA GLN A 115 -9.18 -30.26 3.93
C GLN A 115 -9.50 -30.80 5.32
N TYR A 116 -8.67 -30.53 6.34
CA TYR A 116 -8.96 -30.87 7.73
C TYR A 116 -10.30 -30.26 8.18
N LEU A 117 -10.47 -28.95 7.98
CA LEU A 117 -11.69 -28.25 8.38
C LEU A 117 -12.91 -28.79 7.62
N ARG A 118 -12.79 -29.00 6.30
CA ARG A 118 -13.85 -29.60 5.49
C ARG A 118 -14.20 -31.01 5.96
N ALA A 119 -13.21 -31.83 6.31
CA ALA A 119 -13.43 -33.19 6.79
C ALA A 119 -14.18 -33.20 8.14
N ILE A 120 -13.79 -32.35 9.09
CA ILE A 120 -14.48 -32.21 10.38
C ILE A 120 -15.93 -31.75 10.18
N HIS A 121 -16.14 -30.69 9.39
CA HIS A 121 -17.49 -30.17 9.13
C HIS A 121 -18.38 -31.19 8.43
N ARG A 122 -17.86 -31.92 7.43
CA ARG A 122 -18.62 -32.97 6.73
C ARG A 122 -18.93 -34.16 7.63
N HIS A 123 -17.96 -34.60 8.42
CA HIS A 123 -18.14 -35.73 9.33
C HIS A 123 -19.27 -35.45 10.34
N PHE A 124 -19.28 -34.29 10.99
CA PHE A 124 -20.30 -33.97 11.99
C PHE A 124 -21.61 -33.41 11.40
N ALA A 125 -21.70 -33.25 10.08
CA ALA A 125 -22.95 -32.99 9.37
C ALA A 125 -23.73 -34.29 9.05
N ASP A 126 -23.09 -35.45 9.16
CA ASP A 126 -23.72 -36.76 9.02
C ASP A 126 -24.36 -37.19 10.34
N ASP A 127 -25.66 -37.48 10.32
CA ASP A 127 -26.43 -37.92 11.48
C ASP A 127 -25.92 -39.24 12.07
N GLU A 128 -25.32 -40.11 11.26
CA GLU A 128 -24.74 -41.36 11.77
C GLU A 128 -23.50 -41.08 12.62
N ALA A 129 -22.66 -40.15 12.20
CA ALA A 129 -21.46 -39.73 12.94
C ALA A 129 -21.79 -38.78 14.11
N ASN A 130 -22.84 -37.96 13.97
CA ASN A 130 -23.28 -36.98 14.94
C ASN A 130 -24.73 -37.23 15.39
N PRO A 131 -24.97 -38.25 16.23
CA PRO A 131 -26.31 -38.70 16.59
C PRO A 131 -27.10 -37.61 17.33
N VAL A 132 -28.42 -37.64 17.18
CA VAL A 132 -29.34 -36.79 17.95
C VAL A 132 -29.51 -37.32 19.38
N SER A 133 -29.53 -36.39 20.35
CA SER A 133 -29.85 -36.69 21.74
C SER A 133 -31.34 -36.90 21.93
N ASP A 134 -31.70 -38.02 22.55
CA ASP A 134 -33.08 -38.30 22.95
C ASP A 134 -33.52 -37.48 24.18
N VAL A 135 -32.59 -36.80 24.85
CA VAL A 135 -32.84 -36.00 26.06
C VAL A 135 -33.26 -34.56 25.71
N TYR A 136 -32.58 -33.93 24.74
CA TYR A 136 -32.84 -32.53 24.37
C TYR A 136 -33.19 -32.31 22.89
N GLY A 137 -33.20 -33.37 22.06
CA GLY A 137 -33.70 -33.33 20.68
C GLY A 137 -32.77 -32.66 19.65
N GLY A 138 -31.49 -32.44 19.98
CA GLY A 138 -30.50 -31.88 19.05
C GLY A 138 -29.27 -32.78 18.87
N ALA A 139 -28.45 -32.51 17.85
CA ALA A 139 -27.21 -33.26 17.60
C ALA A 139 -26.25 -33.23 18.80
N MET A 140 -25.44 -34.29 18.97
CA MET A 140 -24.47 -34.36 20.06
C MET A 140 -23.39 -33.29 19.94
N VAL A 141 -22.84 -33.07 18.75
CA VAL A 141 -21.90 -31.99 18.45
C VAL A 141 -22.66 -30.83 17.82
N ASP A 142 -22.61 -29.67 18.48
CA ASP A 142 -23.23 -28.45 17.99
C ASP A 142 -22.24 -27.72 17.05
N MET A 143 -22.35 -27.97 15.74
CA MET A 143 -21.46 -27.37 14.74
C MET A 143 -21.66 -25.86 14.57
N ALA A 144 -22.75 -25.27 15.07
CA ALA A 144 -22.88 -23.82 15.17
C ALA A 144 -21.98 -23.23 16.29
N ARG A 145 -21.45 -24.09 17.17
CA ARG A 145 -20.48 -23.77 18.23
C ARG A 145 -19.19 -24.59 18.09
N ALA A 146 -18.74 -24.77 16.84
CA ALA A 146 -17.42 -25.29 16.52
C ALA A 146 -16.49 -24.13 16.12
N HIS A 147 -15.50 -23.84 16.97
CA HIS A 147 -14.64 -22.68 16.84
C HIS A 147 -13.27 -23.07 16.27
N VAL A 148 -12.92 -22.47 15.12
CA VAL A 148 -11.65 -22.74 14.44
C VAL A 148 -10.53 -21.94 15.07
N TRP A 149 -9.50 -22.65 15.53
CA TRP A 149 -8.22 -22.08 15.91
C TRP A 149 -7.35 -21.91 14.63
N ALA A 150 -6.69 -20.78 14.36
CA ALA A 150 -6.56 -19.56 15.16
C ALA A 150 -7.04 -18.33 14.38
N TRP A 151 -8.35 -18.03 14.38
CA TRP A 151 -8.81 -16.74 13.86
C TRP A 151 -8.34 -15.60 14.76
N ASP A 152 -7.66 -14.62 14.18
CA ASP A 152 -7.04 -13.51 14.87
C ASP A 152 -7.75 -12.18 14.48
N ALA A 153 -7.86 -11.24 15.42
CA ALA A 153 -8.49 -9.94 15.12
C ALA A 153 -7.54 -8.98 14.37
N ARG A 154 -6.23 -9.27 14.31
CA ARG A 154 -5.26 -8.47 13.55
C ARG A 154 -5.61 -8.52 12.05
N PRO A 155 -5.64 -7.36 11.37
CA PRO A 155 -6.05 -7.30 9.97
C PRO A 155 -5.02 -7.96 9.08
N TYR A 156 -5.48 -8.80 8.15
CA TYR A 156 -4.67 -9.31 7.06
C TYR A 156 -4.62 -8.28 5.91
N PRO A 157 -3.48 -8.04 5.24
CA PRO A 157 -2.18 -8.73 5.40
C PRO A 157 -1.25 -8.06 6.43
N ALA A 158 -1.68 -6.98 7.10
CA ALA A 158 -0.84 -6.30 8.08
C ALA A 158 -0.27 -7.29 9.10
N PHE A 159 -1.09 -8.16 9.70
CA PHE A 159 -0.59 -9.43 10.23
C PHE A 159 -0.67 -10.48 9.11
N PRO A 160 0.44 -11.16 8.77
CA PRO A 160 1.69 -11.30 9.54
C PRO A 160 2.82 -10.29 9.24
N LEU A 161 2.66 -9.37 8.29
CA LEU A 161 3.78 -8.66 7.66
C LEU A 161 4.39 -7.50 8.46
N ASN A 162 3.63 -6.82 9.31
CA ASN A 162 4.10 -5.71 10.15
C ASN A 162 4.86 -6.25 11.37
N THR A 163 6.06 -6.73 11.10
CA THR A 163 6.97 -7.33 12.09
C THR A 163 7.62 -6.32 13.03
N GLU A 164 7.53 -5.01 12.71
CA GLU A 164 7.91 -3.95 13.65
C GLU A 164 6.93 -3.87 14.84
N LEU A 165 5.64 -4.11 14.59
CA LEU A 165 4.61 -4.11 15.63
C LEU A 165 4.44 -5.49 16.30
N TRP A 166 4.59 -6.59 15.55
CA TRP A 166 4.34 -7.95 16.02
C TRP A 166 5.54 -8.89 15.83
N SER A 167 5.85 -9.70 16.84
CA SER A 167 7.05 -10.56 16.83
C SER A 167 6.82 -12.02 16.40
N ASP A 168 5.59 -12.39 16.11
CA ASP A 168 5.11 -13.75 15.80
C ASP A 168 4.74 -13.96 14.32
N GLY A 169 4.93 -12.95 13.46
CA GLY A 169 4.57 -13.01 12.03
C GLY A 169 5.20 -14.19 11.28
N ALA A 170 6.44 -14.58 11.61
CA ALA A 170 7.13 -15.71 10.98
C ALA A 170 6.44 -17.07 11.21
N ASN A 171 5.62 -17.19 12.26
CA ASN A 171 4.92 -18.43 12.58
C ASN A 171 3.63 -18.59 11.74
N TYR A 172 3.10 -17.52 11.14
CA TYR A 172 1.85 -17.55 10.38
C TYR A 172 1.89 -18.57 9.23
N ALA A 173 2.95 -18.55 8.42
CA ALA A 173 3.06 -19.34 7.20
C ALA A 173 2.87 -20.85 7.44
N ARG A 174 3.25 -21.36 8.61
CA ARG A 174 3.18 -22.79 8.97
C ARG A 174 2.39 -23.05 10.25
N GLY A 175 1.61 -22.08 10.71
CA GLY A 175 0.81 -22.17 11.93
C GLY A 175 -0.68 -22.37 11.66
N HIS A 176 -1.47 -22.35 12.74
CA HIS A 176 -2.92 -22.59 12.71
C HIS A 176 -3.76 -21.39 12.26
N TRP A 177 -3.17 -20.21 12.10
CA TRP A 177 -3.91 -19.01 11.71
C TRP A 177 -4.71 -19.20 10.43
N ILE A 178 -5.93 -18.65 10.42
CA ILE A 178 -6.83 -18.71 9.25
C ILE A 178 -7.05 -17.34 8.59
N ASN A 179 -6.55 -16.26 9.20
CA ASN A 179 -6.54 -14.91 8.63
C ASN A 179 -5.98 -14.95 7.20
N GLY A 180 -6.64 -14.31 6.24
CA GLY A 180 -6.25 -14.34 4.82
C GLY A 180 -6.47 -15.69 4.10
N ARG A 181 -6.44 -16.82 4.81
CA ARG A 181 -6.65 -18.16 4.23
C ARG A 181 -8.13 -18.50 4.07
N SER A 182 -8.98 -18.04 4.99
CA SER A 182 -10.40 -18.39 5.05
C SER A 182 -11.22 -17.97 3.82
N SER A 183 -10.74 -17.00 3.04
CA SER A 183 -11.37 -16.56 1.79
C SER A 183 -10.97 -17.39 0.57
N SER A 184 -9.96 -18.25 0.69
CA SER A 184 -9.49 -19.07 -0.42
C SER A 184 -10.48 -20.18 -0.78
N ARG A 185 -10.47 -20.61 -2.03
CA ARG A 185 -11.29 -21.73 -2.52
C ARG A 185 -10.44 -22.94 -2.87
N SER A 186 -11.02 -24.13 -2.80
CA SER A 186 -10.36 -25.32 -3.36
C SER A 186 -10.36 -25.26 -4.89
N LEU A 187 -9.26 -25.69 -5.51
CA LEU A 187 -9.12 -25.78 -6.96
C LEU A 187 -10.30 -26.53 -7.61
N ALA A 188 -10.68 -27.67 -7.02
CA ALA A 188 -11.84 -28.46 -7.44
C ALA A 188 -13.12 -27.62 -7.56
N SER A 189 -13.40 -26.76 -6.59
CA SER A 189 -14.61 -25.93 -6.60
C SER A 189 -14.58 -24.81 -7.64
N VAL A 190 -13.40 -24.33 -8.02
CA VAL A 190 -13.25 -23.28 -9.04
C VAL A 190 -13.41 -23.90 -10.44
N VAL A 191 -12.78 -25.05 -10.66
CA VAL A 191 -12.93 -25.81 -11.92
C VAL A 191 -14.38 -26.24 -12.15
N ALA A 192 -15.03 -26.79 -11.12
CA ALA A 192 -16.45 -27.18 -11.20
C ALA A 192 -17.35 -25.99 -11.60
N GLU A 193 -17.14 -24.81 -11.01
CA GLU A 193 -17.91 -23.62 -11.34
C GLU A 193 -17.69 -23.14 -12.79
N ILE A 194 -16.45 -23.22 -13.30
CA ILE A 194 -16.18 -22.87 -14.70
C ILE A 194 -16.92 -23.83 -15.65
N CYS A 195 -16.93 -25.12 -15.34
CA CYS A 195 -17.67 -26.11 -16.11
C CYS A 195 -19.19 -25.91 -16.04
N GLU A 196 -19.73 -25.64 -14.85
CA GLU A 196 -21.16 -25.35 -14.63
C GLU A 196 -21.59 -24.13 -15.44
N ARG A 197 -20.81 -23.05 -15.43
CA ARG A 197 -21.08 -21.84 -16.24
C ARG A 197 -21.04 -22.12 -17.74
N ALA A 198 -20.25 -23.10 -18.17
CA ALA A 198 -20.21 -23.57 -19.55
C ALA A 198 -21.33 -24.58 -19.91
N GLY A 199 -22.18 -24.95 -18.95
CA GLY A 199 -23.27 -25.92 -19.12
C GLY A 199 -22.80 -27.37 -19.16
N ILE A 200 -21.69 -27.70 -18.50
CA ILE A 200 -21.15 -29.07 -18.40
C ILE A 200 -21.37 -29.59 -16.98
N ASP A 201 -22.34 -30.50 -16.83
CA ASP A 201 -22.74 -31.03 -15.51
C ASP A 201 -22.02 -32.36 -15.15
N ASN A 202 -21.61 -33.15 -16.15
CA ASN A 202 -20.92 -34.43 -15.95
C ASN A 202 -19.41 -34.22 -15.75
N VAL A 203 -19.03 -33.73 -14.58
CA VAL A 203 -17.64 -33.42 -14.23
C VAL A 203 -17.24 -34.11 -12.93
N ASP A 204 -16.03 -34.69 -12.90
CA ASP A 204 -15.39 -35.16 -11.66
C ASP A 204 -14.17 -34.30 -11.32
N THR A 205 -14.18 -33.66 -10.16
CA THR A 205 -13.06 -32.86 -9.63
C THR A 205 -12.49 -33.44 -8.34
N SER A 206 -12.85 -34.67 -7.97
CA SER A 206 -12.48 -35.31 -6.71
C SER A 206 -10.97 -35.51 -6.54
N ARG A 207 -10.23 -35.58 -7.66
CA ARG A 207 -8.77 -35.74 -7.73
C ARG A 207 -8.02 -34.44 -8.02
N LEU A 208 -8.67 -33.28 -7.84
CA LEU A 208 -8.00 -31.98 -7.89
C LEU A 208 -7.58 -31.52 -6.50
N TYR A 209 -6.29 -31.27 -6.35
CA TYR A 209 -5.68 -30.82 -5.09
C TYR A 209 -5.05 -29.44 -5.29
N GLY A 210 -5.40 -28.49 -4.41
CA GLY A 210 -4.86 -27.13 -4.48
C GLY A 210 -5.80 -26.07 -3.93
N VAL A 211 -5.22 -24.90 -3.67
CA VAL A 211 -5.92 -23.72 -3.15
C VAL A 211 -5.80 -22.59 -4.17
N VAL A 212 -6.92 -21.94 -4.45
CA VAL A 212 -7.03 -20.72 -5.28
C VAL A 212 -7.34 -19.56 -4.36
N ARG A 213 -6.39 -18.64 -4.19
CA ARG A 213 -6.53 -17.46 -3.29
C ARG A 213 -7.33 -16.35 -3.94
N GLY A 214 -7.10 -16.14 -5.23
CA GLY A 214 -7.81 -15.21 -6.08
C GLY A 214 -7.55 -15.56 -7.54
N TYR A 215 -8.58 -15.45 -8.36
CA TYR A 215 -8.50 -15.69 -9.79
C TYR A 215 -9.43 -14.74 -10.51
N GLN A 216 -8.89 -13.95 -11.43
CA GLN A 216 -9.66 -13.04 -12.26
C GLN A 216 -9.83 -13.65 -13.66
N VAL A 217 -11.07 -13.75 -14.11
CA VAL A 217 -11.45 -14.19 -15.46
C VAL A 217 -12.18 -13.02 -16.10
N ASP A 218 -11.81 -12.66 -17.33
CA ASP A 218 -12.49 -11.61 -18.09
C ASP A 218 -13.84 -12.13 -18.62
N ASP A 219 -14.85 -11.27 -18.73
CA ASP A 219 -16.17 -11.67 -19.25
C ASP A 219 -16.11 -12.16 -20.71
N THR A 220 -15.03 -11.84 -21.43
CA THR A 220 -14.78 -12.29 -22.81
C THR A 220 -14.04 -13.63 -22.91
N ASP A 221 -13.54 -14.18 -21.79
CA ASP A 221 -12.82 -15.44 -21.80
C ASP A 221 -13.73 -16.66 -22.02
N THR A 222 -13.21 -17.64 -22.75
CA THR A 222 -13.86 -18.95 -22.87
C THR A 222 -13.58 -19.81 -21.63
N ALA A 223 -14.48 -20.74 -21.30
CA ALA A 223 -14.23 -21.70 -20.22
C ALA A 223 -12.92 -22.49 -20.41
N ARG A 224 -12.56 -22.79 -21.67
CA ARG A 224 -11.29 -23.45 -22.00
C ARG A 224 -10.07 -22.57 -21.67
N SER A 225 -10.08 -21.30 -22.07
CA SER A 225 -8.95 -20.40 -21.76
C SER A 225 -8.80 -20.19 -20.26
N ALA A 226 -9.92 -20.07 -19.54
CA ALA A 226 -9.91 -19.98 -18.08
C ALA A 226 -9.31 -21.24 -17.42
N LEU A 227 -9.75 -22.44 -17.85
CA LEU A 227 -9.18 -23.70 -17.34
C LEU A 227 -7.70 -23.86 -17.66
N GLN A 228 -7.25 -23.42 -18.84
CA GLN A 228 -5.86 -23.56 -19.26
C GLN A 228 -4.89 -22.81 -18.33
N VAL A 229 -5.28 -21.62 -17.83
CA VAL A 229 -4.49 -20.88 -16.82
C VAL A 229 -4.31 -21.74 -15.56
N LEU A 230 -5.39 -22.33 -15.07
CA LEU A 230 -5.36 -23.20 -13.88
C LEU A 230 -4.55 -24.48 -14.15
N MET A 231 -4.67 -25.09 -15.32
CA MET A 231 -3.90 -26.29 -15.70
C MET A 231 -2.39 -26.01 -15.70
N VAL A 232 -1.98 -24.84 -16.23
CA VAL A 232 -0.58 -24.40 -16.21
C VAL A 232 -0.11 -24.09 -14.79
N ALA A 233 -0.95 -23.47 -13.95
CA ALA A 233 -0.59 -23.10 -12.58
C ALA A 233 -0.52 -24.32 -11.64
N TYR A 234 -1.49 -25.24 -11.70
CA TYR A 234 -1.62 -26.32 -10.73
C TYR A 234 -1.16 -27.69 -11.26
N GLY A 235 -0.89 -27.84 -12.56
CA GLY A 235 -0.36 -29.08 -13.14
C GLY A 235 -1.38 -30.21 -13.06
N PHE A 236 -2.53 -30.04 -13.70
CA PHE A 236 -3.57 -31.08 -13.78
C PHE A 236 -4.02 -31.29 -15.23
N ASP A 237 -4.59 -32.46 -15.46
CA ASP A 237 -5.15 -32.86 -16.75
C ASP A 237 -6.68 -32.80 -16.72
N ALA A 238 -7.27 -32.49 -17.87
CA ALA A 238 -8.69 -32.58 -18.14
C ALA A 238 -8.91 -33.73 -19.13
N ILE A 239 -9.53 -34.81 -18.67
CA ILE A 239 -9.59 -36.10 -19.36
C ILE A 239 -11.06 -36.49 -19.50
N GLU A 240 -11.47 -36.90 -20.69
CA GLU A 240 -12.80 -37.49 -20.87
C GLU A 240 -12.71 -39.01 -20.74
N ARG A 241 -13.55 -39.58 -19.86
CA ARG A 241 -13.69 -41.03 -19.63
C ARG A 241 -15.17 -41.37 -19.51
N ASP A 242 -15.66 -42.25 -20.37
CA ASP A 242 -17.03 -42.78 -20.33
C ASP A 242 -18.14 -41.71 -20.21
N GLY A 243 -17.95 -40.55 -20.85
CA GLY A 243 -18.88 -39.41 -20.84
C GLY A 243 -18.76 -38.49 -19.62
N ILE A 244 -17.72 -38.67 -18.78
CA ILE A 244 -17.40 -37.82 -17.64
C ILE A 244 -16.10 -37.07 -17.93
N LEU A 245 -16.12 -35.75 -17.73
CA LEU A 245 -14.91 -34.94 -17.78
C LEU A 245 -14.23 -34.98 -16.40
N GLU A 246 -13.21 -35.83 -16.27
CA GLU A 246 -12.39 -35.98 -15.08
C GLU A 246 -11.26 -34.95 -15.06
N PHE A 247 -11.04 -34.34 -13.90
CA PHE A 247 -9.91 -33.47 -13.65
C PHE A 247 -9.00 -34.09 -12.59
N ARG A 248 -7.75 -34.34 -12.96
CA ARG A 248 -6.78 -35.09 -12.12
C ARG A 248 -5.46 -34.33 -12.01
N SER A 249 -5.06 -33.99 -10.78
CA SER A 249 -3.73 -33.46 -10.50
C SER A 249 -2.66 -34.48 -10.90
N ARG A 250 -1.59 -34.01 -11.56
CA ARG A 250 -0.46 -34.86 -11.96
C ARG A 250 0.41 -35.20 -10.75
N ASP A 251 0.79 -36.47 -10.63
CA ASP A 251 1.73 -36.94 -9.59
C ASP A 251 2.95 -37.69 -10.18
N GLY A 252 2.91 -37.99 -11.48
CA GLY A 252 3.95 -38.71 -12.21
C GLY A 252 4.13 -40.16 -11.79
N ARG A 253 3.19 -40.75 -11.04
CA ARG A 253 3.29 -42.15 -10.58
C ARG A 253 2.74 -43.09 -11.64
N ALA A 254 3.33 -44.28 -11.78
CA ALA A 254 2.85 -45.29 -12.70
C ALA A 254 1.46 -45.80 -12.31
N ASP A 255 0.52 -45.75 -13.25
CA ASP A 255 -0.79 -46.41 -13.16
C ASP A 255 -0.68 -47.90 -13.53
N ALA A 256 0.26 -48.26 -14.42
CA ALA A 256 0.53 -49.64 -14.81
C ALA A 256 1.97 -49.84 -15.30
N GLN A 257 2.42 -51.09 -15.25
CA GLN A 257 3.69 -51.52 -15.83
C GLN A 257 3.43 -52.28 -17.13
N ILE A 258 4.13 -51.89 -18.19
CA ILE A 258 4.04 -52.48 -19.53
C ILE A 258 5.41 -53.03 -19.93
N THR A 259 5.43 -54.27 -20.39
CA THR A 259 6.63 -54.93 -20.91
C THR A 259 6.60 -54.95 -22.44
N GLY A 260 7.74 -55.17 -23.09
CA GLY A 260 7.83 -55.27 -24.55
C GLY A 260 6.87 -56.31 -25.15
N ASP A 261 6.60 -57.40 -24.44
CA ASP A 261 5.66 -58.46 -24.87
C ASP A 261 4.20 -57.99 -24.90
N ASN A 262 3.88 -56.85 -24.28
CA ASN A 262 2.55 -56.26 -24.29
C ASN A 262 2.34 -55.28 -25.45
N LEU A 263 3.40 -54.93 -26.18
CA LEU A 263 3.32 -53.96 -27.28
C LEU A 263 2.91 -54.64 -28.59
N VAL A 264 2.18 -53.90 -29.43
CA VAL A 264 1.78 -54.38 -30.76
C VAL A 264 2.95 -54.29 -31.72
N TYR A 265 3.21 -55.40 -32.39
CA TYR A 265 4.09 -55.44 -33.55
C TYR A 265 3.28 -55.20 -34.82
N GLU A 266 3.43 -54.01 -35.41
CA GLU A 266 2.63 -53.61 -36.57
C GLU A 266 3.09 -54.30 -37.86
N GLN A 267 4.39 -54.22 -38.17
CA GLN A 267 4.96 -54.68 -39.44
C GLN A 267 6.40 -55.14 -39.30
N GLU A 268 6.84 -55.97 -40.24
CA GLU A 268 8.20 -56.49 -40.25
C GLU A 268 9.25 -55.38 -40.42
N GLY A 269 10.16 -55.25 -39.44
CA GLY A 269 11.23 -54.25 -39.45
C GLY A 269 10.90 -52.90 -38.80
N MET A 270 9.68 -52.71 -38.28
CA MET A 270 9.30 -51.54 -37.47
C MET A 270 9.54 -51.81 -35.97
N PRO A 271 10.01 -50.81 -35.19
CA PRO A 271 10.11 -50.95 -33.75
C PRO A 271 8.71 -50.97 -33.10
N THR A 272 8.54 -51.73 -32.02
CA THR A 272 7.30 -51.73 -31.21
C THR A 272 7.15 -50.50 -30.31
N LEU A 273 8.28 -49.81 -30.07
CA LEU A 273 8.37 -48.57 -29.30
C LEU A 273 9.29 -47.60 -30.05
N GLU A 274 8.74 -46.47 -30.49
CA GLU A 274 9.48 -45.38 -31.11
C GLU A 274 9.70 -44.28 -30.08
N LEU A 275 10.97 -43.95 -29.81
CA LEU A 275 11.35 -42.88 -28.87
C LEU A 275 11.95 -41.71 -29.64
N THR A 276 11.36 -40.53 -29.48
CA THR A 276 11.82 -39.28 -30.10
C THR A 276 12.26 -38.29 -29.04
N ARG A 277 13.45 -37.72 -29.19
CA ARG A 277 13.98 -36.65 -28.32
C ARG A 277 14.09 -35.34 -29.10
N ALA A 278 13.47 -34.28 -28.57
CA ALA A 278 13.54 -32.94 -29.16
C ALA A 278 14.97 -32.36 -29.14
N PRO A 279 15.37 -31.54 -30.14
CA PRO A 279 16.70 -30.94 -30.22
C PRO A 279 17.04 -30.03 -29.02
N SER A 280 18.32 -29.95 -28.66
CA SER A 280 18.78 -29.12 -27.54
C SER A 280 18.54 -27.61 -27.74
N ALA A 281 18.41 -27.14 -28.98
CA ALA A 281 18.15 -25.74 -29.29
C ALA A 281 16.70 -25.29 -28.99
N GLU A 282 15.77 -26.23 -28.86
CA GLU A 282 14.35 -25.96 -28.57
C GLU A 282 14.03 -26.08 -27.07
N VAL A 283 15.06 -26.34 -26.26
CA VAL A 283 14.95 -26.51 -24.81
C VAL A 283 14.76 -25.15 -24.17
N VAL A 284 13.81 -25.09 -23.23
CA VAL A 284 13.56 -23.92 -22.41
C VAL A 284 14.72 -23.76 -21.41
N GLY A 285 15.45 -22.65 -21.51
CA GLY A 285 16.50 -22.28 -20.57
C GLY A 285 15.95 -21.54 -19.35
N THR A 286 14.79 -20.87 -19.49
CA THR A 286 14.19 -20.06 -18.43
C THR A 286 12.66 -20.10 -18.51
N ALA A 287 12.02 -20.31 -17.36
CA ALA A 287 10.57 -20.19 -17.20
C ALA A 287 10.25 -19.00 -16.29
N ARG A 288 9.34 -18.14 -16.73
CA ARG A 288 8.90 -16.94 -16.00
C ARG A 288 7.38 -16.93 -15.85
N VAL A 289 6.93 -16.63 -14.64
CA VAL A 289 5.52 -16.55 -14.29
C VAL A 289 5.23 -15.18 -13.68
N GLY A 290 4.38 -14.40 -14.34
CA GLY A 290 3.81 -13.17 -13.79
C GLY A 290 2.51 -13.45 -13.04
N PHE A 291 2.30 -12.80 -11.89
CA PHE A 291 1.15 -13.01 -11.01
C PHE A 291 0.90 -11.78 -10.11
N VAL A 292 -0.24 -11.77 -9.40
CA VAL A 292 -0.57 -10.75 -8.40
C VAL A 292 -0.13 -11.24 -7.01
N ASP A 293 0.62 -10.45 -6.24
CA ASP A 293 1.07 -10.84 -4.90
C ASP A 293 -0.10 -10.89 -3.90
N ALA A 294 -0.45 -12.09 -3.44
CA ALA A 294 -1.56 -12.34 -2.52
C ALA A 294 -1.26 -11.95 -1.05
N ASP A 295 0.01 -11.82 -0.69
CA ASP A 295 0.41 -11.48 0.68
C ASP A 295 0.59 -9.96 0.85
N GLY A 296 0.72 -9.17 -0.23
CA GLY A 296 0.95 -7.71 -0.19
C GLY A 296 -0.26 -6.83 -0.55
N ASP A 297 0.02 -5.64 -1.08
CA ASP A 297 -0.99 -4.69 -1.60
C ASP A 297 -1.50 -5.06 -3.01
N TYR A 298 -1.51 -6.36 -3.35
CA TYR A 298 -1.90 -6.89 -4.67
C TYR A 298 -1.10 -6.28 -5.85
N GLU A 299 0.20 -6.08 -5.65
CA GLU A 299 1.11 -5.62 -6.69
C GLU A 299 1.43 -6.75 -7.69
N MET A 300 1.68 -6.40 -8.96
CA MET A 300 2.17 -7.36 -9.95
C MET A 300 3.61 -7.78 -9.62
N ARG A 301 3.86 -9.09 -9.64
CA ARG A 301 5.19 -9.70 -9.45
C ARG A 301 5.47 -10.74 -10.50
N ALA A 302 6.75 -11.08 -10.65
CA ALA A 302 7.19 -12.17 -11.49
C ALA A 302 8.19 -13.07 -10.75
N ALA A 303 8.05 -14.37 -10.91
CA ALA A 303 9.01 -15.37 -10.47
C ALA A 303 9.67 -16.03 -11.67
N GLU A 304 10.95 -16.36 -11.54
CA GLU A 304 11.75 -16.94 -12.62
C GLU A 304 12.55 -18.14 -12.12
N ALA A 305 12.62 -19.18 -12.96
CA ALA A 305 13.47 -20.35 -12.79
C ALA A 305 14.40 -20.45 -14.00
N ILE A 306 15.70 -20.60 -13.75
CA ILE A 306 16.76 -20.63 -14.78
C ILE A 306 17.53 -21.94 -14.65
N PHE A 307 17.75 -22.63 -15.77
CA PHE A 307 18.62 -23.81 -15.78
C PHE A 307 20.11 -23.38 -15.84
N PRO A 308 20.98 -23.78 -14.89
CA PRO A 308 22.33 -23.22 -14.77
C PRO A 308 23.27 -23.42 -15.96
N ASP A 309 23.12 -24.50 -16.72
CA ASP A 309 24.10 -24.91 -17.76
C ASP A 309 23.76 -24.43 -19.18
N ASP A 310 22.67 -23.67 -19.39
CA ASP A 310 22.29 -23.17 -20.72
C ASP A 310 22.82 -21.75 -20.99
N ALA A 311 23.63 -21.61 -22.05
CA ALA A 311 24.09 -20.32 -22.55
C ALA A 311 23.07 -19.61 -23.47
N LEU A 312 21.94 -20.27 -23.79
CA LEU A 312 20.89 -19.78 -24.69
C LEU A 312 19.67 -19.29 -23.91
N ALA A 313 19.26 -18.05 -24.22
CA ALA A 313 18.22 -17.28 -23.53
C ALA A 313 16.80 -17.56 -24.05
N SER A 314 16.40 -18.83 -24.23
CA SER A 314 14.99 -19.14 -24.53
C SER A 314 14.16 -18.95 -23.26
N VAL A 315 13.37 -17.87 -23.23
CA VAL A 315 12.48 -17.54 -22.11
C VAL A 315 11.06 -17.90 -22.49
N ASN A 316 10.46 -18.83 -21.74
CA ASN A 316 9.03 -19.05 -21.75
C ASN A 316 8.39 -18.23 -20.63
N GLN A 317 7.49 -17.32 -21.01
CA GLN A 317 6.79 -16.45 -20.07
C GLN A 317 5.29 -16.71 -20.14
N SER A 318 4.65 -16.78 -18.98
CA SER A 318 3.19 -16.80 -18.85
C SER A 318 2.75 -15.78 -17.80
N GLU A 319 1.73 -15.00 -18.13
CA GLU A 319 1.05 -14.11 -17.20
C GLU A 319 -0.19 -14.83 -16.68
N LEU A 320 -0.22 -15.09 -15.38
CA LEU A 320 -1.33 -15.75 -14.71
C LEU A 320 -2.14 -14.69 -13.95
N PRO A 321 -3.42 -14.44 -14.30
CA PRO A 321 -4.29 -13.54 -13.53
C PRO A 321 -4.76 -14.18 -12.20
N LEU A 322 -3.81 -14.78 -11.48
CA LEU A 322 -3.97 -15.44 -10.19
C LEU A 322 -3.30 -14.59 -9.11
N ALA A 323 -3.94 -14.54 -7.94
CA ALA A 323 -3.30 -14.07 -6.72
C ALA A 323 -2.50 -15.24 -6.12
N LEU A 324 -1.17 -15.11 -6.09
CA LEU A 324 -0.25 -16.14 -5.60
C LEU A 324 0.73 -15.52 -4.60
N THR A 325 1.24 -16.35 -3.69
CA THR A 325 2.42 -16.00 -2.88
C THR A 325 3.68 -16.09 -3.73
N THR A 326 4.76 -15.41 -3.30
CA THR A 326 6.06 -15.48 -3.99
C THR A 326 6.58 -16.92 -4.10
N GLY A 327 6.42 -17.73 -3.04
CA GLY A 327 6.81 -19.14 -3.06
C GLY A 327 5.95 -19.98 -4.02
N GLU A 328 4.64 -19.73 -4.11
CA GLU A 328 3.78 -20.40 -5.10
C GLU A 328 4.23 -20.06 -6.53
N GLY A 329 4.46 -18.77 -6.84
CA GLY A 329 4.95 -18.35 -8.16
C GLY A 329 6.27 -19.02 -8.56
N ARG A 330 7.23 -19.11 -7.62
CA ARG A 330 8.51 -19.80 -7.85
C ARG A 330 8.31 -21.30 -8.10
N ARG A 331 7.51 -22.00 -7.29
CA ARG A 331 7.24 -23.44 -7.47
C ARG A 331 6.61 -23.74 -8.83
N ILE A 332 5.73 -22.87 -9.32
CA ILE A 332 5.13 -23.01 -10.65
C ILE A 332 6.20 -22.85 -11.74
N ALA A 333 7.04 -21.83 -11.66
CA ALA A 333 8.12 -21.61 -12.63
C ALA A 333 9.12 -22.78 -12.65
N GLU A 334 9.51 -23.29 -11.49
CA GLU A 334 10.43 -24.43 -11.36
C GLU A 334 9.82 -25.73 -11.88
N ARG A 335 8.57 -26.04 -11.51
CA ARG A 335 7.84 -27.20 -12.05
C ARG A 335 7.74 -27.09 -13.57
N TRP A 336 7.34 -25.93 -14.10
CA TRP A 336 7.18 -25.74 -15.53
C TRP A 336 8.49 -25.90 -16.31
N LEU A 337 9.60 -25.36 -15.79
CA LEU A 337 10.93 -25.56 -16.39
C LEU A 337 11.33 -27.04 -16.38
N ALA A 338 11.11 -27.74 -15.26
CA ALA A 338 11.40 -29.16 -15.14
C ALA A 338 10.52 -30.01 -16.08
N GLU A 339 9.21 -29.78 -16.11
CA GLU A 339 8.28 -30.44 -17.03
C GLU A 339 8.71 -30.24 -18.48
N ALA A 340 8.97 -29.01 -18.91
CA ALA A 340 9.38 -28.71 -20.28
C ALA A 340 10.68 -29.43 -20.70
N ARG A 341 11.59 -29.69 -19.75
CA ARG A 341 12.84 -30.41 -20.00
C ARG A 341 12.70 -31.92 -19.95
N VAL A 342 11.83 -32.46 -19.10
CA VAL A 342 11.55 -33.91 -19.05
C VAL A 342 10.72 -34.30 -20.27
N ALA A 343 9.74 -33.48 -20.65
CA ALA A 343 8.82 -33.68 -21.77
C ALA A 343 9.44 -33.57 -23.17
N ARG A 344 10.77 -33.43 -23.26
CA ARG A 344 11.50 -33.46 -24.55
C ARG A 344 11.53 -34.84 -25.17
N ASP A 345 11.39 -35.87 -24.33
CA ASP A 345 11.32 -37.24 -24.75
C ASP A 345 9.85 -37.61 -24.94
N THR A 346 9.52 -38.12 -26.13
CA THR A 346 8.19 -38.60 -26.51
C THR A 346 8.29 -40.05 -26.96
N ALA A 347 7.23 -40.81 -26.76
CA ALA A 347 7.12 -42.20 -27.13
C ALA A 347 5.87 -42.43 -27.98
N ARG A 348 6.00 -43.29 -29.00
CA ARG A 348 4.87 -43.79 -29.80
C ARG A 348 4.90 -45.31 -29.80
N PHE A 349 3.78 -45.94 -29.46
CA PHE A 349 3.64 -47.39 -29.37
C PHE A 349 2.18 -47.82 -29.48
N GLY A 350 1.96 -49.09 -29.82
CA GLY A 350 0.62 -49.70 -29.89
C GLY A 350 0.35 -50.65 -28.71
N LEU A 351 -0.86 -50.62 -28.16
CA LEU A 351 -1.38 -51.62 -27.22
C LEU A 351 -2.52 -52.45 -27.82
N PRO A 352 -2.58 -53.77 -27.57
CA PRO A 352 -3.65 -54.62 -28.05
C PRO A 352 -5.00 -54.27 -27.37
N PRO A 353 -6.13 -54.86 -27.81
CA PRO A 353 -7.44 -54.62 -27.19
C PRO A 353 -7.49 -54.90 -25.67
N SER A 354 -6.62 -55.73 -25.11
CA SER A 354 -6.51 -55.90 -23.65
C SER A 354 -5.98 -54.66 -22.92
N GLY A 355 -5.40 -53.70 -23.63
CA GLY A 355 -4.95 -52.40 -23.13
C GLY A 355 -6.01 -51.30 -23.14
N ILE A 356 -7.26 -51.58 -23.59
CA ILE A 356 -8.39 -50.62 -23.60
C ILE A 356 -8.58 -49.83 -22.30
N PRO A 357 -8.34 -50.41 -21.10
CA PRO A 357 -8.46 -49.63 -19.85
C PRO A 357 -7.51 -48.42 -19.76
N TYR A 358 -6.38 -48.44 -20.45
CA TYR A 358 -5.39 -47.35 -20.43
C TYR A 358 -5.74 -46.31 -21.50
N GLY A 359 -5.73 -45.04 -21.11
CA GLY A 359 -6.07 -43.94 -22.01
C GLY A 359 -5.30 -42.65 -21.71
N ALA A 360 -5.75 -41.55 -22.31
CA ALA A 360 -5.15 -40.24 -22.11
C ALA A 360 -5.08 -39.86 -20.62
N GLY A 361 -3.96 -39.28 -20.23
CA GLY A 361 -3.62 -38.88 -18.88
C GLY A 361 -3.08 -39.98 -17.97
N ASP A 362 -3.13 -41.26 -18.35
CA ASP A 362 -2.52 -42.35 -17.57
C ASP A 362 -1.00 -42.39 -17.77
N VAL A 363 -0.28 -42.84 -16.75
CA VAL A 363 1.18 -42.97 -16.76
C VAL A 363 1.58 -44.43 -16.79
N LEU A 364 2.29 -44.84 -17.83
CA LEU A 364 2.80 -46.19 -18.00
C LEU A 364 4.29 -46.25 -17.69
N GLU A 365 4.70 -47.21 -16.86
CA GLU A 365 6.10 -47.60 -16.74
C GLU A 365 6.44 -48.59 -17.85
N ILE A 366 7.27 -48.18 -18.80
CA ILE A 366 7.67 -49.02 -19.94
C ILE A 366 9.14 -49.42 -19.78
N ASP A 367 9.40 -50.73 -19.83
CA ASP A 367 10.76 -51.29 -19.83
C ASP A 367 11.29 -51.40 -21.27
N ALA A 368 12.26 -50.56 -21.60
CA ALA A 368 12.97 -50.58 -22.88
C ALA A 368 14.45 -50.93 -22.63
N ASP A 369 14.86 -52.13 -23.05
CA ASP A 369 16.24 -52.63 -22.95
C ASP A 369 16.85 -52.55 -21.53
N GLY A 370 16.04 -52.80 -20.49
CA GLY A 370 16.46 -52.79 -19.09
C GLY A 370 16.43 -51.41 -18.44
N ARG A 371 15.93 -50.40 -19.14
CA ARG A 371 15.65 -49.06 -18.60
C ARG A 371 14.15 -48.86 -18.48
N ARG A 372 13.69 -48.52 -17.27
CA ARG A 372 12.30 -48.20 -16.99
C ARG A 372 12.12 -46.69 -16.94
N ASP A 373 11.34 -46.17 -17.87
CA ASP A 373 10.93 -44.77 -17.88
C ASP A 373 9.41 -44.68 -17.77
N LEU A 374 8.94 -43.53 -17.27
CA LEU A 374 7.52 -43.24 -17.06
C LEU A 374 7.00 -42.35 -18.19
N TRP A 375 5.89 -42.76 -18.78
CA TRP A 375 5.32 -42.14 -19.97
C TRP A 375 3.85 -41.81 -19.72
N ARG A 376 3.50 -40.51 -19.67
CA ARG A 376 2.11 -40.08 -19.62
C ARG A 376 1.54 -40.09 -21.04
N ILE A 377 0.42 -40.77 -21.24
CA ILE A 377 -0.28 -40.80 -22.52
C ILE A 377 -0.96 -39.46 -22.76
N ASP A 378 -0.65 -38.78 -23.87
CA ASP A 378 -1.28 -37.52 -24.26
C ASP A 378 -2.38 -37.74 -25.31
N ARG A 379 -2.17 -38.70 -26.22
CA ARG A 379 -3.13 -39.03 -27.28
C ARG A 379 -3.30 -40.53 -27.43
N VAL A 380 -4.54 -40.94 -27.64
CA VAL A 380 -4.92 -42.31 -27.97
C VAL A 380 -5.76 -42.31 -29.24
N GLU A 381 -5.40 -43.17 -30.18
CA GLU A 381 -6.17 -43.43 -31.39
C GLU A 381 -6.53 -44.92 -31.46
N THR A 382 -7.83 -45.22 -31.40
CA THR A 382 -8.32 -46.60 -31.38
C THR A 382 -8.73 -47.05 -32.77
N THR A 383 -8.05 -48.07 -33.29
CA THR A 383 -8.40 -48.74 -34.56
C THR A 383 -8.53 -50.26 -34.34
N THR A 384 -7.71 -51.08 -35.00
CA THR A 384 -7.58 -52.52 -34.71
C THR A 384 -6.79 -52.78 -33.42
N PHE A 385 -5.96 -51.83 -33.02
CA PHE A 385 -5.29 -51.72 -31.73
C PHE A 385 -5.31 -50.26 -31.26
N GLN A 386 -4.83 -49.97 -30.05
CA GLN A 386 -4.71 -48.60 -29.55
C GLN A 386 -3.33 -48.05 -29.83
N GLU A 387 -3.25 -47.07 -30.71
CA GLU A 387 -2.03 -46.31 -30.92
C GLU A 387 -1.94 -45.19 -29.88
N MET A 388 -0.78 -45.06 -29.22
CA MET A 388 -0.55 -44.13 -28.13
C MET A 388 0.62 -43.21 -28.45
N GLU A 389 0.42 -41.92 -28.25
CA GLU A 389 1.49 -40.93 -28.16
C GLU A 389 1.61 -40.50 -26.69
N ALA A 390 2.81 -40.62 -26.15
CA ALA A 390 3.09 -40.36 -24.75
C ALA A 390 4.32 -39.45 -24.59
N VAL A 391 4.39 -38.78 -23.45
CA VAL A 391 5.47 -37.88 -23.08
C VAL A 391 6.14 -38.36 -21.80
N ARG A 392 7.46 -38.24 -21.71
CA ARG A 392 8.19 -38.65 -20.52
C ARG A 392 7.81 -37.76 -19.34
N VAL A 393 7.65 -38.37 -18.17
CA VAL A 393 7.34 -37.67 -16.91
C VAL A 393 8.23 -38.20 -15.78
N GLU A 394 8.41 -37.39 -14.74
CA GLU A 394 9.14 -37.80 -13.54
C GLU A 394 8.33 -37.40 -12.27
N PRO A 395 8.15 -38.31 -11.30
CA PRO A 395 7.38 -38.01 -10.08
C PRO A 395 7.98 -36.87 -9.24
N GLU A 396 9.31 -36.72 -9.28
CA GLU A 396 10.02 -35.68 -8.52
C GLU A 396 9.65 -34.27 -8.97
N THR A 397 9.23 -34.08 -10.22
CA THR A 397 8.77 -32.78 -10.75
C THR A 397 7.55 -32.24 -10.02
N TYR A 398 6.71 -33.14 -9.49
CA TYR A 398 5.47 -32.78 -8.80
C TYR A 398 5.63 -32.70 -7.27
N ARG A 399 6.83 -32.92 -6.74
CA ARG A 399 7.10 -32.79 -5.31
C ARG A 399 7.36 -31.33 -4.95
N PRO A 400 6.69 -30.79 -3.91
CA PRO A 400 7.01 -29.47 -3.39
C PRO A 400 8.47 -29.43 -2.93
N ASN A 401 9.19 -28.38 -3.31
CA ASN A 401 10.55 -28.09 -2.84
C ASN A 401 10.54 -26.93 -1.84
N GLU A 402 11.62 -26.82 -1.07
CA GLU A 402 11.81 -25.72 -0.11
C GLU A 402 12.14 -24.43 -0.87
N SER A 403 11.10 -23.69 -1.21
CA SER A 403 11.20 -22.29 -1.63
C SER A 403 11.02 -21.42 -0.39
N MET A 404 11.99 -20.54 -0.11
CA MET A 404 11.78 -19.52 0.93
C MET A 404 10.61 -18.63 0.49
N ASP A 405 9.55 -18.60 1.31
CA ASP A 405 8.54 -17.55 1.23
C ASP A 405 9.22 -16.26 1.70
N ASP A 406 9.80 -15.50 0.77
CA ASP A 406 10.32 -14.17 1.09
C ASP A 406 9.15 -13.30 1.58
N ALA A 407 9.24 -12.84 2.82
CA ALA A 407 8.20 -12.01 3.41
C ALA A 407 8.07 -10.69 2.61
N THR A 408 6.87 -10.46 2.06
CA THR A 408 6.55 -9.17 1.44
C THR A 408 6.61 -8.06 2.49
N GLN A 409 7.39 -7.01 2.24
CA GLN A 409 7.39 -5.84 3.12
C GLN A 409 6.14 -5.01 2.88
N THR A 410 5.25 -4.92 3.88
CA THR A 410 4.14 -3.95 3.86
C THR A 410 4.64 -2.56 4.17
N LYS A 411 4.15 -1.55 3.45
CA LYS A 411 4.29 -0.15 3.87
C LYS A 411 3.37 0.08 5.08
N ALA A 412 3.87 0.76 6.11
CA ALA A 412 3.05 1.14 7.25
C ALA A 412 1.90 2.06 6.78
N PHE A 413 0.66 1.71 7.13
CA PHE A 413 -0.48 2.60 6.93
C PHE A 413 -0.34 3.79 7.89
N VAL A 414 -0.27 5.01 7.35
CA VAL A 414 -0.27 6.23 8.16
C VAL A 414 -1.57 6.98 7.93
N ALA A 415 -2.37 7.14 8.98
CA ALA A 415 -3.65 7.83 8.90
C ALA A 415 -3.43 9.28 8.39
N PRO A 416 -4.21 9.74 7.39
CA PRO A 416 -4.10 11.11 6.91
C PRO A 416 -4.45 12.08 8.04
N VAL A 417 -3.55 13.01 8.35
CA VAL A 417 -3.80 14.11 9.28
C VAL A 417 -4.33 15.34 8.51
N PRO A 418 -5.13 16.21 9.15
CA PRO A 418 -5.55 17.46 8.51
C PRO A 418 -4.33 18.30 8.08
N VAL A 419 -4.41 18.84 6.87
CA VAL A 419 -3.34 19.67 6.29
C VAL A 419 -3.49 21.11 6.80
N GLU A 420 -2.39 21.74 7.19
CA GLU A 420 -2.36 23.18 7.48
C GLU A 420 -2.09 23.95 6.17
N ALA A 421 -2.86 25.01 5.92
CA ALA A 421 -2.66 25.91 4.80
C ALA A 421 -2.39 27.33 5.30
N VAL A 422 -1.34 27.95 4.78
CA VAL A 422 -1.01 29.35 5.00
C VAL A 422 -1.20 30.07 3.66
N PHE A 423 -2.18 30.97 3.61
CA PHE A 423 -2.38 31.85 2.47
C PHE A 423 -1.54 33.10 2.65
N LEU A 424 -0.82 33.50 1.61
CA LEU A 424 0.11 34.64 1.64
C LEU A 424 -0.23 35.60 0.51
N ASP A 425 -0.88 36.72 0.83
CA ASP A 425 -1.02 37.84 -0.09
C ASP A 425 0.28 38.66 -0.07
N LEU A 426 1.17 38.37 -1.01
CA LEU A 426 2.55 38.87 -1.02
C LEU A 426 2.74 39.97 -2.07
N PRO A 427 3.76 40.85 -1.88
CA PRO A 427 4.25 41.69 -2.97
C PRO A 427 4.81 40.85 -4.13
N LEU A 428 5.02 41.49 -5.30
CA LEU A 428 5.71 40.85 -6.43
C LEU A 428 7.17 40.57 -6.05
N LEU A 429 7.58 39.29 -6.12
CA LEU A 429 8.92 38.87 -5.73
C LEU A 429 9.85 38.84 -6.94
N THR A 430 9.33 38.32 -8.06
CA THR A 430 10.04 38.16 -9.33
C THR A 430 9.51 39.10 -10.41
N GLY A 431 8.24 39.51 -10.31
CA GLY A 431 7.54 40.33 -11.31
C GLY A 431 6.73 39.53 -12.33
N GLU A 432 6.88 38.20 -12.36
CA GLU A 432 6.11 37.29 -13.24
C GLU A 432 4.81 36.79 -12.58
N GLU A 433 4.62 37.09 -11.29
CA GLU A 433 3.41 36.71 -10.55
C GLU A 433 2.17 37.49 -11.01
N GLN A 434 0.98 36.90 -10.86
CA GLN A 434 -0.27 37.63 -10.99
C GLN A 434 -0.45 38.58 -9.80
N PRO A 435 -0.44 39.91 -9.96
CA PRO A 435 -0.30 40.84 -8.82
C PRO A 435 -1.43 40.81 -7.78
N HIS A 436 -2.58 40.21 -8.12
CA HIS A 436 -3.76 40.14 -7.26
C HIS A 436 -3.96 38.76 -6.62
N ALA A 437 -3.24 37.72 -7.05
CA ALA A 437 -3.45 36.37 -6.58
C ALA A 437 -2.51 36.05 -5.40
N PRO A 438 -3.03 35.54 -4.27
CA PRO A 438 -2.20 35.15 -3.16
C PRO A 438 -1.50 33.82 -3.45
N HIS A 439 -0.40 33.58 -2.75
CA HIS A 439 0.25 32.27 -2.68
C HIS A 439 -0.43 31.39 -1.63
N VAL A 440 -0.30 30.08 -1.77
CA VAL A 440 -0.66 29.12 -0.72
C VAL A 440 0.51 28.19 -0.43
N ALA A 441 0.82 28.01 0.85
CA ALA A 441 1.79 27.06 1.36
C ALA A 441 1.05 26.03 2.22
N MET A 442 1.13 24.76 1.85
CA MET A 442 0.46 23.68 2.57
C MET A 442 1.46 22.72 3.19
N THR A 443 1.21 22.29 4.42
CA THR A 443 2.10 21.39 5.16
C THR A 443 1.35 20.44 6.09
N SER A 444 1.92 19.26 6.33
CA SER A 444 1.45 18.32 7.35
C SER A 444 2.51 17.25 7.61
N GLU A 445 2.45 16.62 8.79
CA GLU A 445 3.27 15.45 9.13
C GLU A 445 2.37 14.35 9.73
N PRO A 446 2.16 13.22 9.04
CA PRO A 446 2.66 12.87 7.69
C PRO A 446 2.04 13.71 6.57
N TRP A 447 2.68 13.72 5.40
CA TRP A 447 2.10 14.28 4.17
C TRP A 447 1.20 13.25 3.48
N PRO A 448 -0.08 13.55 3.20
CA PRO A 448 -1.05 12.57 2.72
C PRO A 448 -0.93 12.27 1.20
N GLY A 449 0.12 12.74 0.54
CA GLY A 449 0.24 12.74 -0.92
C GLY A 449 -0.34 14.02 -1.51
N GLN A 450 -1.05 13.94 -2.63
CA GLN A 450 -1.60 15.12 -3.28
C GLN A 450 -2.68 15.77 -2.39
N VAL A 451 -2.63 17.10 -2.25
CA VAL A 451 -3.63 17.90 -1.53
C VAL A 451 -4.39 18.75 -2.53
N ALA A 452 -5.72 18.66 -2.50
CA ALA A 452 -6.59 19.46 -3.35
C ALA A 452 -7.07 20.70 -2.58
N LEU A 453 -6.95 21.87 -3.21
CA LEU A 453 -7.54 23.14 -2.80
C LEU A 453 -8.75 23.42 -3.70
N TYR A 454 -9.89 23.66 -3.07
CA TYR A 454 -11.14 24.07 -3.69
C TYR A 454 -11.46 25.52 -3.30
N SER A 455 -12.17 26.22 -4.18
CA SER A 455 -12.68 27.56 -3.90
C SER A 455 -14.12 27.71 -4.38
N ALA A 456 -14.90 28.53 -3.69
CA ALA A 456 -16.25 28.92 -4.10
C ALA A 456 -16.63 30.32 -3.57
N PRO A 457 -17.56 31.03 -4.24
CA PRO A 457 -18.12 32.29 -3.73
C PRO A 457 -19.04 32.13 -2.50
N GLN A 458 -19.50 30.92 -2.20
CA GLN A 458 -20.35 30.56 -1.05
C GLN A 458 -19.86 29.22 -0.48
N ASP A 459 -20.30 28.81 0.71
CA ASP A 459 -20.03 27.46 1.28
C ASP A 459 -20.87 26.37 0.57
N ASN A 460 -20.86 26.37 -0.75
CA ASN A 460 -21.46 25.38 -1.64
C ASN A 460 -20.84 25.54 -3.05
N GLY A 461 -21.04 24.55 -3.93
CA GLY A 461 -20.61 24.67 -5.33
C GLY A 461 -19.09 24.75 -5.55
N TYR A 462 -18.31 24.12 -4.65
CA TYR A 462 -16.85 24.08 -4.71
C TYR A 462 -16.31 23.55 -6.05
N VAL A 463 -15.39 24.30 -6.62
CA VAL A 463 -14.59 23.89 -7.79
C VAL A 463 -13.13 23.74 -7.40
N ILE A 464 -12.42 22.82 -8.04
CA ILE A 464 -10.97 22.64 -7.83
C ILE A 464 -10.27 23.92 -8.28
N ASN A 465 -9.55 24.53 -7.34
CA ASN A 465 -8.68 25.66 -7.61
C ASN A 465 -7.26 25.19 -7.98
N LYS A 466 -6.72 24.25 -7.18
CA LYS A 466 -5.36 23.74 -7.35
C LYS A 466 -5.16 22.37 -6.72
N VAL A 467 -4.23 21.58 -7.24
CA VAL A 467 -3.75 20.35 -6.61
C VAL A 467 -2.25 20.48 -6.37
N LEU A 468 -1.82 20.32 -5.13
CA LEU A 468 -0.43 20.46 -4.69
C LEU A 468 0.15 19.08 -4.38
N PRO A 469 1.17 18.61 -5.15
CA PRO A 469 1.77 17.29 -4.92
C PRO A 469 2.83 17.29 -3.81
N ILE A 470 3.40 18.46 -3.50
CA ILE A 470 4.55 18.64 -2.62
C ILE A 470 4.15 19.56 -1.46
N SER A 471 4.61 19.23 -0.25
CA SER A 471 4.44 20.08 0.93
C SER A 471 5.44 21.24 0.92
N ALA A 472 4.97 22.42 1.31
CA ALA A 472 5.81 23.57 1.58
C ALA A 472 6.57 23.42 2.90
N THR A 473 7.68 24.15 3.01
CA THR A 473 8.48 24.30 4.23
C THR A 473 7.90 25.46 5.05
N VAL A 474 7.12 25.10 6.07
CA VAL A 474 6.37 26.03 6.94
C VAL A 474 6.71 25.75 8.40
N GLY A 475 6.73 26.79 9.22
CA GLY A 475 7.01 26.70 10.64
C GLY A 475 6.50 27.90 11.45
N SER A 476 6.93 27.95 12.70
CA SER A 476 6.66 29.05 13.62
C SER A 476 7.95 29.53 14.28
N THR A 477 8.03 30.82 14.56
CA THR A 477 9.15 31.40 15.29
C THR A 477 9.10 31.00 16.77
N GLN A 478 10.25 30.73 17.37
CA GLN A 478 10.42 30.47 18.81
C GLN A 478 11.13 31.62 19.54
N THR A 479 11.59 32.61 18.78
CA THR A 479 12.13 33.87 19.30
C THR A 479 11.50 35.02 18.53
N ASN A 480 11.56 36.22 19.10
CA ASN A 480 11.10 37.41 18.41
C ASN A 480 12.12 37.91 17.37
N MET A 481 11.65 38.68 16.40
CA MET A 481 12.47 39.32 15.38
C MET A 481 12.16 40.81 15.28
N ALA A 482 13.02 41.62 15.92
CA ALA A 482 12.90 43.07 15.93
C ALA A 482 13.07 43.69 14.54
N ALA A 483 12.47 44.86 14.35
CA ALA A 483 12.67 45.70 13.17
C ALA A 483 14.12 46.15 13.03
N VAL A 484 14.58 46.28 11.79
CA VAL A 484 15.89 46.80 11.44
C VAL A 484 15.80 47.78 10.29
N SER A 485 16.87 48.52 10.00
CA SER A 485 16.89 49.35 8.80
C SER A 485 16.92 48.48 7.53
N PRO A 486 15.99 48.66 6.57
CA PRO A 486 16.00 47.91 5.32
C PRO A 486 17.22 48.25 4.47
N GLY A 487 17.55 47.38 3.51
CA GLY A 487 18.68 47.56 2.60
C GLY A 487 20.06 47.35 3.25
N ARG A 488 20.12 46.79 4.46
CA ARG A 488 21.35 46.41 5.16
C ARG A 488 21.26 44.96 5.64
N TRP A 489 22.42 44.32 5.74
CA TRP A 489 22.54 43.03 6.40
C TRP A 489 22.20 43.15 7.89
N ASP A 490 21.16 42.44 8.29
CA ASP A 490 20.77 42.24 9.67
C ASP A 490 21.67 41.18 10.31
N ARG A 491 22.54 41.66 11.21
CA ARG A 491 23.46 40.85 12.03
C ARG A 491 22.99 40.75 13.48
N GLY A 492 21.69 40.97 13.72
CA GLY A 492 21.08 40.82 15.04
C GLY A 492 21.02 39.37 15.52
N PRO A 493 20.38 39.12 16.67
CA PRO A 493 20.21 37.78 17.23
C PRO A 493 19.55 36.81 16.23
N ALA A 494 19.86 35.52 16.38
CA ALA A 494 19.25 34.47 15.57
C ALA A 494 17.73 34.43 15.73
N LEU A 495 17.02 34.29 14.61
CA LEU A 495 15.62 33.96 14.64
C LEU A 495 15.53 32.44 14.70
N ARG A 496 14.99 31.91 15.80
CA ARG A 496 14.77 30.48 15.93
C ARG A 496 13.43 30.13 15.28
N VAL A 497 13.44 29.16 14.38
CA VAL A 497 12.24 28.69 13.67
C VAL A 497 12.10 27.20 13.87
N LYS A 498 10.92 26.76 14.30
CA LYS A 498 10.54 25.36 14.34
C LYS A 498 9.64 25.03 13.15
N LEU A 499 10.13 24.21 12.25
CA LEU A 499 9.40 23.73 11.07
C LEU A 499 8.45 22.59 11.45
N VAL A 500 7.34 22.48 10.73
CA VAL A 500 6.50 21.29 10.74
C VAL A 500 7.26 20.15 10.06
N ARG A 501 7.78 20.41 8.86
CA ARG A 501 8.66 19.52 8.10
C ARG A 501 9.51 20.30 7.09
N GLY A 502 10.44 19.60 6.47
CA GLY A 502 11.39 20.18 5.51
C GLY A 502 12.71 20.54 6.18
N SER A 503 13.60 21.19 5.43
CA SER A 503 14.90 21.61 5.92
C SER A 503 15.28 22.98 5.38
N LEU A 504 16.05 23.72 6.16
CA LEU A 504 16.71 24.95 5.73
C LEU A 504 18.19 24.67 5.49
N ARG A 505 18.81 25.43 4.58
CA ARG A 505 20.25 25.33 4.30
C ARG A 505 20.89 26.70 4.29
N SER A 506 22.15 26.76 4.71
CA SER A 506 22.98 27.94 4.54
C SER A 506 23.37 28.11 3.06
N VAL A 507 23.45 29.36 2.62
CA VAL A 507 23.92 29.78 1.29
C VAL A 507 24.87 30.96 1.45
N SER A 508 25.69 31.23 0.44
CA SER A 508 26.59 32.37 0.44
C SER A 508 25.84 33.71 0.33
N GLU A 509 26.46 34.81 0.77
CA GLU A 509 25.88 36.16 0.61
C GLU A 509 25.54 36.48 -0.86
N ALA A 510 26.37 36.03 -1.81
CA ALA A 510 26.12 36.24 -3.24
C ALA A 510 24.88 35.47 -3.73
N GLU A 511 24.65 34.25 -3.22
CA GLU A 511 23.46 33.46 -3.52
C GLU A 511 22.19 34.08 -2.92
N VAL A 512 22.27 34.63 -1.71
CA VAL A 512 21.17 35.42 -1.14
C VAL A 512 20.85 36.62 -2.04
N LEU A 513 21.87 37.39 -2.44
CA LEU A 513 21.67 38.53 -3.35
C LEU A 513 21.16 38.12 -4.75
N SER A 514 21.28 36.85 -5.11
CA SER A 514 20.70 36.27 -6.34
C SER A 514 19.27 35.74 -6.15
N GLY A 515 18.66 35.93 -4.96
CA GLY A 515 17.27 35.56 -4.68
C GLY A 515 17.09 34.27 -3.87
N LEU A 516 18.15 33.57 -3.45
CA LEU A 516 18.01 32.36 -2.63
C LEU A 516 17.62 32.67 -1.18
N ASN A 517 17.10 31.64 -0.49
CA ASN A 517 16.65 31.69 0.90
C ASN A 517 15.63 32.79 1.19
N LEU A 518 14.75 33.08 0.24
CA LEU A 518 13.59 33.95 0.41
C LEU A 518 12.55 33.30 1.32
N ALA A 519 12.03 34.06 2.27
CA ALA A 519 11.02 33.62 3.21
C ALA A 519 10.03 34.75 3.51
N ALA A 520 8.84 34.37 3.95
CA ALA A 520 7.84 35.27 4.48
C ALA A 520 7.66 35.02 5.99
N ILE A 521 7.49 36.10 6.74
CA ILE A 521 7.06 36.09 8.14
C ILE A 521 5.80 36.94 8.33
N GLY A 522 4.86 36.44 9.11
CA GLY A 522 3.59 37.11 9.37
C GLY A 522 2.89 36.55 10.61
N ASP A 523 1.79 37.19 11.00
CA ASP A 523 0.92 36.70 12.09
C ASP A 523 0.06 35.49 11.66
N GLY A 524 -0.04 35.23 10.35
CA GLY A 524 -0.86 34.18 9.75
C GLY A 524 -2.37 34.46 9.77
N GLN A 525 -2.78 35.68 10.14
CA GLN A 525 -4.18 36.10 10.25
C GLN A 525 -4.50 37.32 9.40
N SER A 526 -3.54 38.23 9.19
CA SER A 526 -3.69 39.43 8.39
C SER A 526 -2.94 39.32 7.06
N ASP A 527 -3.20 40.27 6.14
CA ASP A 527 -2.43 40.45 4.91
C ASP A 527 -1.05 41.10 5.16
N THR A 528 -0.60 41.18 6.42
CA THR A 528 0.68 41.79 6.79
C THR A 528 1.77 40.74 6.78
N TRP A 529 2.47 40.66 5.65
CA TRP A 529 3.64 39.80 5.48
C TRP A 529 4.91 40.64 5.27
N GLU A 530 5.95 40.32 6.03
CA GLU A 530 7.30 40.76 5.71
C GLU A 530 8.01 39.67 4.92
N VAL A 531 8.60 40.07 3.78
CA VAL A 531 9.46 39.21 2.99
C VAL A 531 10.91 39.49 3.37
N PHE A 532 11.67 38.45 3.66
CA PHE A 532 13.07 38.56 4.04
C PHE A 532 13.90 37.39 3.50
N GLN A 533 15.22 37.53 3.53
CA GLN A 533 16.15 36.46 3.17
C GLN A 533 17.15 36.19 4.30
N PHE A 534 17.81 35.04 4.30
CA PHE A 534 18.84 34.67 5.28
C PHE A 534 19.99 33.89 4.64
N ALA A 535 21.21 34.14 5.10
CA ALA A 535 22.38 33.41 4.60
C ALA A 535 22.65 32.12 5.39
N ASN A 536 22.52 32.16 6.72
CA ASN A 536 22.88 31.02 7.57
C ASN A 536 21.62 30.33 8.12
N ALA A 537 21.61 29.00 8.11
CA ALA A 537 20.64 28.17 8.81
C ALA A 537 21.34 27.03 9.54
N GLU A 538 21.37 27.10 10.87
CA GLU A 538 21.99 26.09 11.74
C GLU A 538 20.91 25.23 12.39
N LEU A 539 20.99 23.89 12.24
CA LEU A 539 20.07 22.96 12.89
C LEU A 539 20.43 22.81 14.37
N VAL A 540 19.59 23.34 15.25
CA VAL A 540 19.81 23.38 16.72
C VAL A 540 18.93 22.39 17.49
N GLY A 541 18.03 21.70 16.80
CA GLY A 541 17.19 20.63 17.36
C GLY A 541 16.31 19.99 16.27
N PRO A 542 15.50 18.97 16.60
CA PRO A 542 14.59 18.35 15.64
C PRO A 542 13.70 19.38 14.95
N ASN A 543 13.80 19.47 13.62
CA ASN A 543 13.12 20.45 12.77
C ASN A 543 13.25 21.91 13.25
N THR A 544 14.30 22.25 14.02
CA THR A 544 14.45 23.57 14.64
C THR A 544 15.76 24.20 14.21
N TYR A 545 15.69 25.41 13.64
CA TYR A 545 16.81 26.10 13.03
C TYR A 545 17.01 27.49 13.61
N ASP A 546 18.26 27.89 13.80
CA ASP A 546 18.65 29.28 14.04
C ASP A 546 19.05 29.90 12.70
N ILE A 547 18.30 30.90 12.23
CA ILE A 547 18.61 31.64 11.01
C ILE A 547 19.22 33.01 11.32
N THR A 548 20.34 33.31 10.67
CA THR A 548 21.13 34.53 10.90
C THR A 548 21.61 35.15 9.59
N LEU A 549 22.13 36.38 9.68
CA LEU A 549 22.60 37.20 8.55
C LEU A 549 21.49 37.38 7.51
N ARG A 550 20.55 38.27 7.83
CA ARG A 550 19.27 38.43 7.11
C ARG A 550 19.24 39.69 6.24
N LEU A 551 18.44 39.69 5.17
CA LEU A 551 18.02 40.89 4.43
C LEU A 551 16.53 41.09 4.65
N ARG A 552 16.16 42.18 5.32
CA ARG A 552 14.80 42.43 5.83
C ARG A 552 14.01 43.36 4.91
N GLY A 553 12.68 43.30 4.97
CA GLY A 553 11.79 44.18 4.20
C GLY A 553 11.93 44.13 2.68
N GLN A 554 12.22 42.95 2.11
CA GLN A 554 12.36 42.77 0.66
C GLN A 554 11.06 43.05 -0.10
N ALA A 555 11.18 43.35 -1.39
CA ALA A 555 10.04 43.62 -2.28
C ALA A 555 9.01 44.63 -1.73
N GLY A 556 9.51 45.70 -1.09
CA GLY A 556 8.65 46.78 -0.56
C GLY A 556 7.90 46.45 0.73
N SER A 557 8.12 45.26 1.30
CA SER A 557 7.53 44.89 2.59
C SER A 557 8.14 45.67 3.77
N ASP A 558 9.25 46.38 3.57
CA ASP A 558 9.81 47.34 4.51
C ASP A 558 8.82 48.43 4.96
N GLY A 559 7.85 48.78 4.11
CA GLY A 559 6.81 49.77 4.42
C GLY A 559 5.75 49.29 5.42
N VAL A 560 5.67 47.97 5.69
CA VAL A 560 4.69 47.36 6.62
C VAL A 560 5.32 46.49 7.69
N MET A 561 6.66 46.49 7.78
CA MET A 561 7.40 45.76 8.81
C MET A 561 7.04 46.29 10.21
N PRO A 562 6.49 45.45 11.11
CA PRO A 562 6.19 45.86 12.48
C PRO A 562 7.47 46.08 13.27
N GLN A 563 7.36 46.74 14.42
CA GLN A 563 8.50 46.96 15.32
C GLN A 563 9.11 45.64 15.84
N ASP A 564 8.29 44.60 15.98
CA ASP A 564 8.72 43.27 16.39
C ASP A 564 7.78 42.22 15.80
N TRP A 565 8.36 41.14 15.28
CA TRP A 565 7.62 39.90 15.04
C TRP A 565 7.74 39.02 16.28
N PRO A 566 6.67 38.79 17.05
CA PRO A 566 6.76 38.03 18.28
C PRO A 566 7.03 36.54 18.04
N GLU A 567 7.37 35.83 19.11
CA GLU A 567 7.33 34.37 19.14
C GLU A 567 5.95 33.85 18.68
N GLY A 568 5.93 32.77 17.91
CA GLY A 568 4.72 32.17 17.33
C GLY A 568 4.32 32.72 15.96
N SER A 569 5.03 33.72 15.43
CA SER A 569 4.85 34.22 14.06
C SER A 569 5.05 33.09 13.05
N ARG A 570 4.26 33.07 11.98
CA ARG A 570 4.36 32.07 10.91
C ARG A 570 5.58 32.36 10.05
N PHE A 571 6.34 31.31 9.75
CA PHE A 571 7.46 31.32 8.82
C PHE A 571 7.13 30.43 7.63
N VAL A 572 7.35 30.94 6.42
CA VAL A 572 7.17 30.19 5.17
C VAL A 572 8.39 30.41 4.29
N LEU A 573 9.07 29.32 3.89
CA LEU A 573 10.13 29.41 2.89
C LEU A 573 9.52 29.52 1.49
N LEU A 574 9.99 30.50 0.71
CA LEU A 574 9.53 30.79 -0.65
C LEU A 574 10.54 30.20 -1.65
N ASP A 575 10.55 28.87 -1.75
CA ASP A 575 11.47 28.07 -2.59
C ASP A 575 10.85 27.59 -3.92
N GLY A 576 9.68 28.15 -4.28
CA GLY A 576 8.89 27.75 -5.43
C GLY A 576 7.84 26.68 -5.14
N VAL A 577 7.79 26.11 -3.92
CA VAL A 577 6.71 25.20 -3.52
C VAL A 577 5.43 25.98 -3.15
N PRO A 578 5.48 27.07 -2.36
CA PRO A 578 4.33 27.98 -2.28
C PRO A 578 4.06 28.58 -3.66
N THR A 579 2.82 28.49 -4.12
CA THR A 579 2.45 28.94 -5.46
C THR A 579 1.12 29.68 -5.47
N GLN A 580 0.91 30.54 -6.46
CA GLN A 580 -0.33 31.34 -6.56
C GLN A 580 -1.56 30.47 -6.83
N ILE A 581 -2.64 30.77 -6.13
CA ILE A 581 -3.96 30.19 -6.40
C ILE A 581 -4.61 30.89 -7.60
N GLN A 582 -5.64 30.29 -8.17
CA GLN A 582 -6.48 31.00 -9.14
C GLN A 582 -7.42 31.93 -8.39
N LEU A 583 -7.33 33.23 -8.65
CA LEU A 583 -8.27 34.22 -8.13
C LEU A 583 -8.59 35.21 -9.25
N ALA A 584 -9.87 35.45 -9.52
CA ALA A 584 -10.25 36.48 -10.47
C ALA A 584 -9.96 37.87 -9.90
N SER A 585 -9.52 38.81 -10.73
CA SER A 585 -9.24 40.19 -10.28
C SER A 585 -10.46 40.90 -9.68
N SER A 586 -11.67 40.54 -10.12
CA SER A 586 -12.94 41.04 -9.58
C SER A 586 -13.32 40.47 -8.20
N ALA A 587 -12.62 39.42 -7.74
CA ALA A 587 -12.82 38.81 -6.43
C ALA A 587 -11.90 39.40 -5.34
N ARG A 588 -11.09 40.41 -5.68
CA ARG A 588 -10.32 41.18 -4.68
C ARG A 588 -11.24 41.86 -3.70
N ASP A 589 -10.86 41.86 -2.43
CA ASP A 589 -11.65 42.39 -1.32
C ASP A 589 -13.06 41.75 -1.18
N VAL A 590 -13.31 40.62 -1.85
CA VAL A 590 -14.54 39.83 -1.75
C VAL A 590 -14.23 38.52 -1.06
N THR A 591 -14.91 38.24 0.06
CA THR A 591 -14.77 36.97 0.78
C THR A 591 -15.05 35.78 -0.13
N GLN A 592 -14.10 34.84 -0.16
CA GLN A 592 -14.23 33.55 -0.82
C GLN A 592 -14.14 32.43 0.22
N HIS A 593 -14.74 31.28 -0.10
CA HIS A 593 -14.64 30.07 0.70
C HIS A 593 -13.58 29.16 0.10
N TYR A 594 -12.61 28.74 0.92
CA TYR A 594 -11.55 27.82 0.54
C TYR A 594 -11.65 26.53 1.33
N ARG A 595 -11.62 25.39 0.66
CA ARG A 595 -11.56 24.06 1.31
C ARG A 595 -10.38 23.28 0.82
N TRP A 596 -9.67 22.58 1.71
CA TRP A 596 -8.52 21.78 1.31
C TRP A 596 -8.36 20.51 2.13
N GLY A 597 -7.84 19.46 1.49
CA GLY A 597 -7.63 18.15 2.11
C GLY A 597 -6.97 17.15 1.14
N PRO A 598 -6.73 15.90 1.57
CA PRO A 598 -6.16 14.87 0.72
C PRO A 598 -6.99 14.66 -0.55
N ALA A 599 -6.36 14.75 -1.72
CA ALA A 599 -7.04 14.69 -3.01
C ALA A 599 -7.73 13.34 -3.29
N GLN A 600 -7.29 12.27 -2.61
CA GLN A 600 -7.88 10.93 -2.70
C GLN A 600 -9.13 10.75 -1.82
N LYS A 601 -9.51 11.77 -1.05
CA LYS A 601 -10.66 11.76 -0.15
C LYS A 601 -11.76 12.71 -0.66
N PRO A 602 -13.03 12.38 -0.42
CA PRO A 602 -14.13 13.27 -0.77
C PRO A 602 -14.07 14.56 0.06
N ILE A 603 -14.62 15.66 -0.48
CA ILE A 603 -14.53 17.02 0.11
C ILE A 603 -15.22 17.16 1.47
N ASP A 604 -16.10 16.23 1.82
CA ASP A 604 -16.82 16.14 3.10
C ASP A 604 -16.10 15.28 4.16
N ASP A 605 -14.94 14.69 3.82
CA ASP A 605 -14.13 13.94 4.76
C ASP A 605 -13.62 14.86 5.90
N SER A 606 -13.56 14.31 7.13
CA SER A 606 -13.11 15.02 8.33
C SER A 606 -11.70 15.63 8.26
N THR A 607 -10.88 15.18 7.32
CA THR A 607 -9.53 15.70 7.06
C THR A 607 -9.53 17.04 6.32
N TYR A 608 -10.65 17.40 5.67
CA TYR A 608 -10.78 18.68 4.99
C TYR A 608 -10.93 19.83 5.99
N ARG A 609 -10.26 20.94 5.68
CA ARG A 609 -10.35 22.21 6.41
C ARG A 609 -11.04 23.26 5.55
N HIS A 610 -11.57 24.28 6.21
CA HIS A 610 -12.30 25.38 5.58
C HIS A 610 -11.83 26.71 6.14
N LEU A 611 -11.67 27.71 5.26
CA LEU A 611 -11.34 29.09 5.59
C LEU A 611 -12.20 30.04 4.73
N GLU A 612 -12.70 31.10 5.35
CA GLU A 612 -13.32 32.23 4.67
C GLU A 612 -12.36 33.41 4.74
N THR A 613 -11.93 33.91 3.59
CA THR A 613 -11.02 35.05 3.55
C THR A 613 -11.17 35.83 2.25
N ALA A 614 -10.80 37.12 2.30
CA ALA A 614 -10.72 38.01 1.16
C ALA A 614 -9.26 38.47 1.02
N PHE A 615 -8.79 38.63 -0.22
CA PHE A 615 -7.43 39.07 -0.48
C PHE A 615 -7.44 40.42 -1.17
N ARG A 616 -6.57 41.31 -0.72
CA ARG A 616 -6.50 42.70 -1.22
C ARG A 616 -5.71 42.80 -2.52
N GLY A 617 -4.81 41.85 -2.77
CA GLY A 617 -3.88 41.82 -3.90
C GLY A 617 -2.66 42.70 -3.64
N ILE A 618 -1.85 42.34 -2.64
CA ILE A 618 -0.69 43.12 -2.17
C ILE A 618 0.37 43.30 -3.26
N GLY A 619 0.44 42.43 -4.27
CA GLY A 619 1.29 42.62 -5.45
C GLY A 619 0.95 43.88 -6.27
N LEU A 620 -0.25 44.44 -6.14
CA LEU A 620 -0.66 45.72 -6.75
C LEU A 620 -0.31 46.94 -5.90
N ARG A 621 0.09 46.75 -4.64
CA ARG A 621 0.36 47.85 -3.70
C ARG A 621 1.66 48.59 -4.08
N PRO A 622 1.63 49.92 -4.24
CA PRO A 622 2.84 50.71 -4.42
C PRO A 622 3.80 50.59 -3.23
N TYR A 623 5.10 50.70 -3.49
CA TYR A 623 6.12 50.77 -2.44
C TYR A 623 6.08 52.14 -1.74
N SER A 624 6.49 52.20 -0.48
CA SER A 624 6.62 53.46 0.25
C SER A 624 7.76 54.30 -0.32
N VAL A 625 7.55 55.60 -0.53
CA VAL A 625 8.60 56.50 -1.04
C VAL A 625 9.87 56.48 -0.17
N CYS A 626 11.04 56.74 -0.76
CA CYS A 626 12.30 56.81 -0.04
C CYS A 626 12.86 58.24 0.01
N HIS A 627 13.86 58.47 0.87
CA HIS A 627 14.54 59.76 1.02
C HIS A 627 13.61 60.96 1.27
N LEU A 628 12.50 60.75 1.99
CA LEU A 628 11.60 61.84 2.41
C LEU A 628 12.38 62.84 3.26
N ARG A 629 12.40 64.10 2.83
CA ARG A 629 13.07 65.22 3.49
C ARG A 629 12.22 66.49 3.37
N ALA A 630 12.46 67.43 4.26
CA ALA A 630 11.88 68.76 4.23
C ALA A 630 13.01 69.79 4.37
N ASP A 631 13.12 70.68 3.40
CA ASP A 631 14.13 71.74 3.36
C ASP A 631 13.47 73.11 3.45
N SER A 632 13.96 73.97 4.36
CA SER A 632 13.46 75.34 4.51
C SER A 632 13.95 76.26 3.40
N THR A 633 13.06 77.13 2.93
CA THR A 633 13.37 78.19 1.96
C THR A 633 13.60 79.54 2.67
N GLU A 634 14.20 80.52 1.98
CA GLU A 634 14.47 81.86 2.54
C GLU A 634 13.20 82.60 3.00
N ASN A 635 12.02 82.20 2.52
CA ASN A 635 10.73 82.83 2.84
C ASN A 635 9.95 82.12 3.96
N GLY A 636 10.51 81.07 4.59
CA GLY A 636 9.83 80.28 5.64
C GLY A 636 9.00 79.10 5.14
N ASP A 637 8.83 78.93 3.82
CA ASP A 637 8.17 77.75 3.25
C ASP A 637 9.07 76.51 3.41
N LEU A 638 8.45 75.33 3.58
CA LEU A 638 9.14 74.04 3.57
C LEU A 638 8.91 73.31 2.25
N THR A 639 9.98 72.97 1.53
CA THR A 639 9.91 72.06 0.38
C THR A 639 10.05 70.63 0.85
N VAL A 640 8.95 69.88 0.83
CA VAL A 640 8.94 68.45 1.11
C VAL A 640 9.25 67.71 -0.19
N SER A 641 10.27 66.85 -0.20
CA SER A 641 10.67 66.07 -1.39
C SER A 641 10.99 64.62 -1.05
N TRP A 642 10.81 63.73 -2.02
CA TRP A 642 11.05 62.28 -1.88
C TRP A 642 11.52 61.68 -3.20
N ILE A 643 11.92 60.40 -3.16
CA ILE A 643 12.25 59.61 -4.35
C ILE A 643 11.22 58.49 -4.52
N ARG A 644 10.70 58.38 -5.74
CA ARG A 644 9.80 57.32 -6.17
C ARG A 644 10.49 55.97 -6.12
N ARG A 645 9.73 54.93 -5.75
CA ARG A 645 10.14 53.53 -5.92
C ARG A 645 9.18 52.86 -6.89
N THR A 646 9.65 51.82 -7.55
CA THR A 646 8.80 50.99 -8.42
C THR A 646 8.84 49.54 -7.97
N ARG A 647 7.73 48.83 -8.18
CA ARG A 647 7.59 47.39 -7.91
C ARG A 647 7.81 46.53 -9.16
N THR A 648 7.85 47.13 -10.34
CA THR A 648 8.00 46.43 -11.62
C THR A 648 9.24 46.96 -12.34
N GLY A 649 10.17 46.09 -12.75
CA GLY A 649 11.30 46.48 -13.60
C GLY A 649 12.32 47.46 -12.98
N GLY A 650 12.36 47.58 -11.64
CA GLY A 650 13.22 48.51 -10.92
C GLY A 650 14.70 48.11 -10.84
N ASP A 651 15.05 46.86 -11.15
CA ASP A 651 16.41 46.32 -10.98
C ASP A 651 17.33 46.55 -12.19
N SER A 652 16.82 47.15 -13.27
CA SER A 652 17.59 47.38 -14.50
C SER A 652 18.46 48.63 -14.40
N TRP A 653 19.79 48.45 -14.52
CA TRP A 653 20.77 49.55 -14.55
C TRP A 653 20.93 50.21 -15.93
N ASN A 654 20.23 49.72 -16.96
CA ASN A 654 20.36 50.21 -18.33
C ASN A 654 19.47 51.44 -18.61
N GLN A 655 18.52 51.74 -17.72
CA GLN A 655 17.55 52.83 -17.87
C GLN A 655 18.00 54.07 -17.10
N SER A 656 17.57 55.25 -17.56
CA SER A 656 17.89 56.53 -16.92
C SER A 656 17.13 56.78 -15.62
N ASP A 657 15.93 56.21 -15.51
CA ASP A 657 15.13 56.12 -14.29
C ASP A 657 14.30 54.82 -14.33
N VAL A 658 13.81 54.38 -13.19
CA VAL A 658 12.97 53.19 -13.08
C VAL A 658 11.58 53.43 -13.68
N PRO A 659 10.90 52.42 -14.25
CA PRO A 659 9.56 52.59 -14.80
C PRO A 659 8.52 52.89 -13.70
N LEU A 660 7.42 53.56 -14.06
CA LEU A 660 6.39 53.98 -13.09
C LEU A 660 5.62 52.84 -12.44
N GLY A 661 5.28 51.79 -13.21
CA GLY A 661 4.48 50.67 -12.71
C GLY A 661 3.01 51.00 -12.45
N GLU A 662 2.59 52.26 -12.64
CA GLU A 662 1.22 52.76 -12.43
C GLU A 662 0.76 53.60 -13.63
N THR A 663 -0.55 53.80 -13.79
CA THR A 663 -1.14 54.58 -14.91
C THR A 663 -0.72 56.05 -14.88
N THR A 664 -0.65 56.63 -13.68
CA THR A 664 -0.30 58.03 -13.44
C THR A 664 0.62 58.13 -12.22
N GLU A 665 1.52 59.11 -12.23
CA GLU A 665 2.38 59.40 -11.07
C GLU A 665 1.60 60.28 -10.10
N LEU A 666 1.23 59.71 -8.95
CA LEU A 666 0.38 60.35 -7.94
C LEU A 666 0.84 60.00 -6.53
N TYR A 667 0.88 61.00 -5.66
CA TYR A 667 1.25 60.86 -4.26
C TYR A 667 0.18 61.50 -3.36
N ASP A 668 -0.21 60.80 -2.29
CA ASP A 668 -1.02 61.35 -1.21
C ASP A 668 -0.10 61.89 -0.13
N VAL A 669 -0.19 63.20 0.13
CA VAL A 669 0.58 63.93 1.14
C VAL A 669 -0.38 64.33 2.24
N SER A 670 -0.11 63.87 3.46
CA SER A 670 -0.88 64.24 4.64
C SER A 670 0.00 64.92 5.69
N VAL A 671 -0.58 65.87 6.41
CA VAL A 671 0.05 66.55 7.54
C VAL A 671 -0.82 66.31 8.77
N THR A 672 -0.23 65.73 9.80
CA THR A 672 -0.85 65.59 11.12
C THR A 672 -0.17 66.51 12.12
N VAL A 673 -0.96 67.16 12.97
CA VAL A 673 -0.47 67.92 14.13
C VAL A 673 -1.03 67.26 15.39
N ASP A 674 -0.15 66.84 16.29
CA ASP A 674 -0.49 66.09 17.51
C ASP A 674 -1.40 64.87 17.23
N GLY A 675 -1.11 64.16 16.14
CA GLY A 675 -1.86 62.99 15.67
C GLY A 675 -3.18 63.28 14.95
N VAL A 676 -3.59 64.55 14.80
CA VAL A 676 -4.80 64.93 14.06
C VAL A 676 -4.46 65.37 12.64
N VAL A 677 -5.07 64.74 11.63
CA VAL A 677 -4.91 65.14 10.22
C VAL A 677 -5.44 66.57 10.03
N LYS A 678 -4.56 67.47 9.59
CA LYS A 678 -4.89 68.87 9.26
C LYS A 678 -4.94 69.10 7.76
N ARG A 679 -4.10 68.40 7.00
CA ARG A 679 -4.10 68.43 5.54
C ARG A 679 -4.01 67.05 4.95
N GLN A 680 -4.65 66.90 3.81
CA GLN A 680 -4.47 65.80 2.89
C GLN A 680 -4.60 66.36 1.48
N THR A 681 -3.58 66.14 0.64
CA THR A 681 -3.54 66.64 -0.72
C THR A 681 -2.85 65.65 -1.63
N GLN A 682 -3.28 65.58 -2.88
CA GLN A 682 -2.61 64.78 -3.89
C GLN A 682 -1.70 65.65 -4.76
N VAL A 683 -0.51 65.13 -5.09
CA VAL A 683 0.44 65.79 -5.97
C VAL A 683 0.95 64.82 -7.03
N SER A 684 1.25 65.34 -8.23
CA SER A 684 1.75 64.56 -9.38
C SER A 684 3.25 64.76 -9.63
N SER A 685 3.98 65.22 -8.61
CA SER A 685 5.42 65.45 -8.62
C SER A 685 6.03 64.92 -7.33
N THR A 686 7.33 64.61 -7.36
CA THR A 686 8.10 64.13 -6.21
C THR A 686 8.46 65.21 -5.18
N SER A 687 7.73 66.33 -5.22
CA SER A 687 7.85 67.44 -4.27
C SER A 687 6.50 68.12 -4.01
N TRP A 688 6.37 68.66 -2.81
CA TRP A 688 5.23 69.46 -2.36
C TRP A 688 5.72 70.66 -1.55
N LEU A 689 5.16 71.84 -1.81
CA LEU A 689 5.49 73.07 -1.10
C LEU A 689 4.52 73.28 0.08
N TYR A 690 5.04 73.19 1.30
CA TYR A 690 4.30 73.48 2.52
C TYR A 690 4.56 74.93 2.94
N THR A 691 3.70 75.82 2.44
CA THR A 691 3.89 77.27 2.62
C THR A 691 3.78 77.71 4.07
N ASP A 692 4.39 78.84 4.44
CA ASP A 692 4.28 79.43 5.78
C ASP A 692 2.82 79.71 6.19
N ALA A 693 1.97 80.13 5.24
CA ALA A 693 0.54 80.30 5.45
C ALA A 693 -0.16 78.98 5.79
N MET A 694 0.25 77.89 5.14
CA MET A 694 -0.24 76.54 5.46
C MET A 694 0.28 76.07 6.82
N GLN A 695 1.54 76.30 7.15
CA GLN A 695 2.08 75.96 8.48
C GLN A 695 1.29 76.68 9.58
N THR A 696 1.07 77.99 9.42
CA THR A 696 0.31 78.82 10.36
C THR A 696 -1.14 78.34 10.52
N ALA A 697 -1.80 77.93 9.43
CA ALA A 697 -3.19 77.47 9.48
C ALA A 697 -3.35 76.05 10.06
N ASP A 698 -2.34 75.19 10.00
CA ASP A 698 -2.39 73.86 10.63
C ASP A 698 -2.16 73.90 12.14
N GLY A 699 -1.46 74.93 12.60
CA GLY A 699 -1.15 75.17 14.00
C GLY A 699 0.21 74.62 14.43
N THR A 700 0.58 74.93 15.67
CA THR A 700 1.83 74.52 16.31
C THR A 700 1.63 73.21 17.08
N GLY A 701 2.61 72.30 17.05
CA GLY A 701 2.58 71.02 17.77
C GLY A 701 3.57 70.03 17.19
N GLU A 702 3.40 68.74 17.48
CA GLU A 702 4.14 67.67 16.80
C GLU A 702 3.62 67.54 15.37
N VAL A 703 4.34 68.12 14.40
CA VAL A 703 3.98 68.08 12.98
C VAL A 703 4.65 66.90 12.32
N VAL A 704 3.86 66.01 11.72
CA VAL A 704 4.35 64.87 10.93
C VAL A 704 3.80 64.98 9.51
N VAL A 705 4.69 64.96 8.53
CA VAL A 705 4.34 64.88 7.11
C VAL A 705 4.48 63.43 6.65
N SER A 706 3.44 62.89 6.03
CA SER A 706 3.40 61.53 5.52
C SER A 706 3.11 61.53 4.03
N VAL A 707 3.89 60.75 3.27
CA VAL A 707 3.76 60.65 1.82
C VAL A 707 3.60 59.19 1.40
N ALA A 708 2.54 58.89 0.65
CA ALA A 708 2.29 57.57 0.07
C ALA A 708 2.14 57.68 -1.44
N GLN A 709 2.76 56.76 -2.19
CA GLN A 709 2.49 56.62 -3.62
C GLN A 709 1.12 55.95 -3.82
N VAL A 710 0.35 56.43 -4.80
CA VAL A 710 -1.02 55.98 -5.06
C VAL A 710 -1.08 55.16 -6.34
N SER A 711 -1.70 53.99 -6.26
CA SER A 711 -2.14 53.22 -7.43
C SER A 711 -3.62 53.46 -7.67
N GLU A 712 -4.02 53.62 -8.92
CA GLU A 712 -5.44 53.63 -9.29
C GLU A 712 -6.12 52.28 -9.01
N SER A 713 -5.36 51.18 -9.08
CA SER A 713 -5.88 49.82 -8.93
C SER A 713 -5.89 49.30 -7.48
N PHE A 714 -5.11 49.92 -6.58
CA PHE A 714 -4.97 49.49 -5.19
C PHE A 714 -5.31 50.61 -4.17
N GLY A 715 -5.15 51.87 -4.55
CA GLY A 715 -5.15 53.00 -3.65
C GLY A 715 -3.74 53.33 -3.11
N PRO A 716 -3.63 54.06 -2.00
CA PRO A 716 -2.34 54.42 -1.41
C PRO A 716 -1.58 53.19 -0.90
N GLY A 717 -0.28 53.15 -1.20
CA GLY A 717 0.67 52.25 -0.56
C GLY A 717 1.04 52.70 0.86
N PRO A 718 2.04 52.05 1.50
CA PRO A 718 2.49 52.47 2.82
C PRO A 718 3.12 53.87 2.79
N ALA A 719 2.76 54.71 3.76
CA ALA A 719 3.28 56.07 3.84
C ALA A 719 4.67 56.11 4.47
N ARG A 720 5.55 56.98 3.96
CA ARG A 720 6.78 57.38 4.67
C ARG A 720 6.49 58.65 5.45
N SER A 721 6.86 58.67 6.73
CA SER A 721 6.62 59.82 7.60
C SER A 721 7.92 60.52 7.98
N LEU A 722 7.85 61.85 8.12
CA LEU A 722 8.91 62.72 8.60
C LEU A 722 8.31 63.66 9.66
N GLN A 723 8.82 63.58 10.88
CA GLN A 723 8.53 64.58 11.90
C GLN A 723 9.32 65.85 11.59
N LEU A 724 8.64 66.98 11.45
CA LEU A 724 9.27 68.27 11.24
C LEU A 724 9.81 68.79 12.58
N ALA A 725 10.96 69.45 12.55
CA ALA A 725 11.49 70.09 13.74
C ALA A 725 10.53 71.20 14.19
N SER A 726 10.18 71.22 15.48
CA SER A 726 9.44 72.32 16.08
C SER A 726 10.26 73.61 15.96
N SER A 727 9.73 74.59 15.23
CA SER A 727 10.28 75.95 15.18
C SER A 727 10.03 76.73 16.46
#